data_AF-A0A8D9EKE6-F1
#
_entry.id   AF-A0A8D9EKE6-F1
#
_cell.length_a   1.000
_cell.length_b   1.000
_cell.length_c   1.000
_cell.angle_alpha   90.00
_cell.angle_beta   90.00
_cell.angle_gamma   90.00
#
_symmetry.space_group_name_H-M   'P 1'
#
loop_
_entity.id
_entity.type
_entity.pdbx_description
1 polymer ?
#
loop_
_entity_poly.entity_id
_entity_poly.type
_entity_poly.pdbx_seq_one_letter_code
_entity_poly.pdbx_strand_id
1 'polypeptide(L)'
;MWWSAFLVLLAASFGAGASNSAQDVVRTFSSENGAGSGRFNHLVVNKVTGQIYVGAVNQLYQLTQDLDLVQSEVTGPHYDSTDCAADMFCPKDAVKRLTNNHNKVLVIDYAHNMTLVICGSLYQGSCTVRSPQNISVVVRTSSNPKPVAANNGEASTVAFIAPGPPDPITNTIQQVMYVGATFTGNSTYRNVPSIASRSLDLDPDNLFKIAIPADDDDMTRPGTSMSVTQTSYIINYVYGFSSEGFSYFLTTQRKTVNDTSPYISKLVRICHDDPNYYSYTEIPITCNSNSGKQYNLVQAGFVGKPGSDLAKDMGITAQDDVLFAVFAESENPEGEGSNRPKNSSALCIYSLASIRRTFMHNIQACFSGKGKRGLEFIKSDEHCTKNGTPIGEDFCGINVNTPLGGEQPIEAVTILNYSVRSTAVAATSTGDYTVVFIGTETGHLKKVVVETSSIAIEYGDVKVDEGAIVNADLHLDQKAMHLYVMTERRVSKVKVQECKLYKTCWDCLNRKDPYCGWCSLENKCSLRSDCQDAAKDPLSWISYKSGRCTTITSVTPNQLQRTTARTLDLAIENLPKLPGQFLCAFTIGDKTLTTEAVKKTNGVGCITPRTDFLPSIPAGQHNITAKLSVRSTNGPDFVTTRFMFFDCNTYSSCTQCVSSDFPCDWCVDGDRCTHNTALNCRNDILVTGISQVGPSYRSGPQFCSSIIGTSSGSREILVADNSKKAVR
;
A
#
# COMPACT_ATOMS: atom_id res chain seq x y z
N MET A 1 34.44 -25.71 -45.22
CA MET A 1 34.19 -24.30 -45.55
C MET A 1 32.74 -24.00 -45.19
N TRP A 2 32.54 -22.87 -44.50
CA TRP A 2 31.28 -22.17 -44.17
C TRP A 2 30.81 -22.28 -42.71
N TRP A 3 31.04 -21.15 -42.04
CA TRP A 3 30.49 -20.69 -40.76
C TRP A 3 29.03 -20.29 -40.93
N SER A 4 28.23 -20.47 -39.87
CA SER A 4 27.04 -19.64 -39.63
C SER A 4 26.93 -19.35 -38.13
N ALA A 5 27.09 -18.07 -37.80
CA ALA A 5 26.97 -17.50 -36.47
C ALA A 5 25.50 -17.33 -36.07
N PHE A 6 25.17 -17.65 -34.82
CA PHE A 6 23.93 -17.21 -34.18
C PHE A 6 24.28 -16.16 -33.11
N LEU A 7 23.79 -14.94 -33.33
CA LEU A 7 23.82 -13.83 -32.36
C LEU A 7 22.90 -14.17 -31.18
N VAL A 8 23.47 -14.19 -29.98
CA VAL A 8 22.72 -14.17 -28.72
C VAL A 8 22.36 -12.73 -28.40
N LEU A 9 21.06 -12.41 -28.46
CA LEU A 9 20.49 -11.18 -27.92
C LEU A 9 20.45 -11.30 -26.38
N LEU A 10 21.39 -10.65 -25.71
CA LEU A 10 21.30 -10.36 -24.28
C LEU A 10 20.24 -9.27 -24.06
N ALA A 11 19.04 -9.69 -23.66
CA ALA A 11 18.06 -8.79 -23.07
C ALA A 11 18.58 -8.36 -21.69
N ALA A 12 19.03 -7.10 -21.59
CA ALA A 12 19.31 -6.48 -20.31
C ALA A 12 18.00 -6.30 -19.54
N SER A 13 17.78 -7.14 -18.54
CA SER A 13 16.75 -6.95 -17.53
C SER A 13 17.09 -5.68 -16.73
N PHE A 14 16.29 -4.63 -16.92
CA PHE A 14 16.29 -3.49 -16.01
C PHE A 14 15.76 -3.97 -14.65
N GLY A 15 16.67 -4.21 -13.72
CA GLY A 15 16.33 -4.49 -12.33
C GLY A 15 15.54 -3.33 -11.74
N ALA A 16 14.40 -3.64 -11.13
CA ALA A 16 13.70 -2.72 -10.24
C ALA A 16 14.69 -2.25 -9.17
N GLY A 17 14.92 -0.94 -9.10
CA GLY A 17 15.82 -0.35 -8.12
C GLY A 17 15.35 -0.68 -6.71
N ALA A 18 16.14 -1.51 -6.01
CA ALA A 18 16.00 -1.79 -4.59
C ALA A 18 15.87 -0.47 -3.83
N SER A 19 14.77 -0.28 -3.12
CA SER A 19 14.66 0.79 -2.13
C SER A 19 15.71 0.54 -1.05
N ASN A 20 16.37 1.60 -0.63
CA ASN A 20 17.36 1.54 0.43
C ASN A 20 16.61 1.26 1.75
N SER A 21 16.50 -0.01 2.15
CA SER A 21 15.63 -0.50 3.24
C SER A 21 15.82 0.21 4.59
N ALA A 22 16.99 0.83 4.82
CA ALA A 22 17.28 1.59 6.04
C ALA A 22 16.55 2.95 6.11
N GLN A 23 15.97 3.47 5.02
CA GLN A 23 15.28 4.77 5.03
C GLN A 23 13.79 4.68 5.38
N ASP A 24 13.14 3.54 5.14
CA ASP A 24 11.69 3.37 5.35
C ASP A 24 11.32 3.09 6.81
N VAL A 25 12.19 2.40 7.56
CA VAL A 25 12.02 2.13 8.99
C VAL A 25 12.49 3.35 9.79
N VAL A 26 11.57 4.05 10.43
CA VAL A 26 11.84 5.29 11.17
C VAL A 26 12.41 5.01 12.55
N ARG A 27 11.83 4.00 13.22
CA ARG A 27 12.06 3.72 14.63
C ARG A 27 11.70 2.27 14.93
N THR A 28 12.41 1.68 15.88
CA THR A 28 12.19 0.30 16.30
C THR A 28 12.28 0.19 17.81
N PHE A 29 11.34 -0.54 18.40
CA PHE A 29 11.41 -1.03 19.77
C PHE A 29 11.77 -2.52 19.75
N SER A 30 12.67 -2.95 20.63
CA SER A 30 13.08 -4.35 20.78
C SER A 30 12.92 -4.80 22.22
N SER A 31 12.51 -6.05 22.43
CA SER A 31 12.54 -6.65 23.78
C SER A 31 13.97 -6.97 24.19
N GLU A 32 14.39 -6.52 25.38
CA GLU A 32 15.72 -6.80 25.95
C GLU A 32 15.81 -8.16 26.68
N ASN A 33 14.69 -8.89 26.79
CA ASN A 33 14.61 -10.12 27.58
C ASN A 33 15.21 -11.36 26.88
N GLY A 34 15.81 -12.26 27.68
CA GLY A 34 16.52 -13.46 27.23
C GLY A 34 15.65 -14.53 26.54
N ALA A 35 16.29 -15.61 26.07
CA ALA A 35 15.66 -16.64 25.24
C ALA A 35 14.40 -17.27 25.89
N GLY A 36 13.22 -16.97 25.31
CA GLY A 36 11.91 -17.52 25.69
C GLY A 36 10.96 -16.53 26.35
N SER A 37 11.48 -15.46 26.95
CA SER A 37 10.68 -14.37 27.55
C SER A 37 10.68 -13.14 26.63
N GLY A 38 9.58 -12.40 26.59
CA GLY A 38 9.47 -11.19 25.78
C GLY A 38 9.35 -11.42 24.27
N ARG A 39 9.00 -12.64 23.82
CA ARG A 39 8.54 -12.87 22.43
C ARG A 39 7.17 -12.22 22.25
N PHE A 40 7.02 -11.35 21.27
CA PHE A 40 5.77 -10.62 21.04
C PHE A 40 4.70 -11.53 20.44
N ASN A 41 3.46 -11.36 20.91
CA ASN A 41 2.29 -12.13 20.48
C ASN A 41 1.28 -11.22 19.78
N HIS A 42 0.89 -10.12 20.44
CA HIS A 42 -0.12 -9.20 19.94
C HIS A 42 0.31 -7.74 20.02
N LEU A 43 -0.17 -6.94 19.08
CA LEU A 43 0.02 -5.49 19.01
C LEU A 43 -1.35 -4.84 18.87
N VAL A 44 -1.62 -3.77 19.62
CA VAL A 44 -2.78 -2.90 19.36
C VAL A 44 -2.40 -1.44 19.47
N VAL A 45 -3.05 -0.62 18.65
CA VAL A 45 -2.89 0.84 18.65
C VAL A 45 -4.20 1.48 19.09
N ASN A 46 -4.14 2.35 20.09
CA ASN A 46 -5.28 3.15 20.50
C ASN A 46 -5.60 4.18 19.40
N LYS A 47 -6.77 4.08 18.79
CA LYS A 47 -7.20 4.94 17.67
C LYS A 47 -7.41 6.40 18.07
N VAL A 48 -7.57 6.69 19.36
CA VAL A 48 -7.81 8.04 19.91
C VAL A 48 -6.52 8.70 20.39
N THR A 49 -5.67 7.97 21.13
CA THR A 49 -4.43 8.53 21.69
C THR A 49 -3.19 8.21 20.88
N GLY A 50 -3.26 7.22 19.99
CA GLY A 50 -2.12 6.60 19.28
C GLY A 50 -1.15 5.84 20.18
N GLN A 51 -1.45 5.70 21.47
CA GLN A 51 -0.66 4.86 22.38
C GLN A 51 -0.66 3.41 21.87
N ILE A 52 0.48 2.75 21.99
CA ILE A 52 0.69 1.39 21.48
C ILE A 52 0.85 0.45 22.67
N TYR A 53 0.21 -0.72 22.58
CA TYR A 53 0.35 -1.77 23.59
C TYR A 53 0.84 -3.05 22.91
N VAL A 54 1.83 -3.71 23.51
CA VAL A 54 2.43 -4.93 22.98
C VAL A 54 2.31 -6.03 24.04
N GLY A 55 1.55 -7.06 23.72
CA GLY A 55 1.42 -8.26 24.52
C GLY A 55 2.49 -9.27 24.12
N ALA A 56 3.22 -9.79 25.10
CA ALA A 56 4.33 -10.69 24.88
C ALA A 56 4.29 -11.88 25.85
N VAL A 57 5.15 -12.87 25.61
CA VAL A 57 5.38 -13.95 26.56
C VAL A 57 5.96 -13.36 27.85
N ASN A 58 5.25 -13.53 28.96
CA ASN A 58 5.61 -13.07 30.31
C ASN A 58 5.70 -11.55 30.51
N GLN A 59 5.37 -10.75 29.49
CA GLN A 59 5.57 -9.30 29.52
C GLN A 59 4.43 -8.57 28.80
N LEU A 60 4.17 -7.34 29.23
CA LEU A 60 3.27 -6.39 28.58
C LEU A 60 3.98 -5.04 28.50
N TYR A 61 3.93 -4.40 27.33
CA TYR A 61 4.57 -3.11 27.11
C TYR A 61 3.56 -2.06 26.69
N GLN A 62 3.76 -0.84 27.18
CA GLN A 62 3.06 0.37 26.79
C GLN A 62 4.08 1.31 26.15
N LEU A 63 3.87 1.68 24.89
CA LEU A 63 4.80 2.47 24.08
C LEU A 63 4.12 3.73 23.53
N THR A 64 4.88 4.81 23.39
CA THR A 64 4.42 6.02 22.69
C THR A 64 4.18 5.74 21.20
N GLN A 65 3.60 6.70 20.48
CA GLN A 65 3.48 6.66 19.01
C GLN A 65 4.85 6.53 18.31
N ASP A 66 5.94 6.96 18.95
CA ASP A 66 7.31 6.85 18.44
C ASP A 66 8.05 5.64 19.02
N LEU A 67 7.31 4.66 19.54
CA LEU A 67 7.84 3.40 20.06
C LEU A 67 8.81 3.56 21.25
N ASP A 68 8.73 4.68 21.98
CA ASP A 68 9.46 4.83 23.23
C ASP A 68 8.70 4.13 24.37
N LEU A 69 9.43 3.38 25.19
CA LEU A 69 8.85 2.65 26.32
C LEU A 69 8.33 3.62 27.38
N VAL A 70 7.04 3.53 27.69
CA VAL A 70 6.39 4.28 28.77
C VAL A 70 6.32 3.43 30.04
N GLN A 71 5.87 2.18 29.91
CA GLN A 71 5.72 1.25 31.03
C GLN A 71 5.89 -0.19 30.53
N SER A 72 6.41 -1.06 31.40
CA SER A 72 6.44 -2.51 31.20
C SER A 72 5.93 -3.23 32.44
N GLU A 73 5.19 -4.32 32.24
CA GLU A 73 4.60 -5.12 33.31
C GLU A 73 4.92 -6.61 33.11
N VAL A 74 5.40 -7.26 34.17
CA VAL A 74 5.68 -8.69 34.18
C VAL A 74 4.38 -9.48 34.38
N THR A 75 4.05 -10.35 33.43
CA THR A 75 2.83 -11.18 33.44
C THR A 75 3.10 -12.66 33.73
N GLY A 76 4.37 -13.05 33.85
CA GLY A 76 4.81 -14.41 34.15
C GLY A 76 6.34 -14.54 34.14
N PRO A 77 6.90 -15.76 34.18
CA PRO A 77 6.17 -17.02 34.35
C PRO A 77 5.65 -17.19 35.78
N HIS A 78 4.64 -18.05 35.97
CA HIS A 78 4.12 -18.42 37.29
C HIS A 78 4.01 -19.94 37.44
N TYR A 79 3.90 -20.41 38.69
CA TYR A 79 3.65 -21.82 38.98
C TYR A 79 2.19 -22.16 38.68
N ASP A 80 1.98 -22.96 37.63
CA ASP A 80 0.66 -23.34 37.14
C ASP A 80 0.63 -24.82 36.71
N SER A 81 -0.57 -25.38 36.59
CA SER A 81 -0.80 -26.71 36.01
C SER A 81 -2.09 -26.69 35.21
N THR A 82 -2.12 -27.43 34.11
CA THR A 82 -3.37 -27.67 33.36
C THR A 82 -4.41 -28.44 34.18
N ASP A 83 -4.01 -29.09 35.27
CA ASP A 83 -4.92 -29.77 36.21
C ASP A 83 -5.55 -28.82 37.24
N CYS A 84 -5.25 -27.53 37.20
CA CYS A 84 -5.85 -26.51 38.05
C CYS A 84 -6.98 -25.77 37.33
N ALA A 85 -7.96 -25.27 38.06
CA ALA A 85 -9.02 -24.42 37.54
C ALA A 85 -8.58 -22.95 37.37
N ALA A 86 -9.41 -22.15 36.69
CA ALA A 86 -9.13 -20.73 36.39
C ALA A 86 -9.09 -19.84 37.65
N ASP A 87 -9.79 -20.23 38.71
CA ASP A 87 -9.78 -19.59 40.03
C ASP A 87 -8.58 -20.01 40.90
N MET A 88 -7.58 -20.66 40.28
CA MET A 88 -6.37 -21.21 40.91
C MET A 88 -6.62 -22.36 41.90
N PHE A 89 -7.84 -22.90 41.97
CA PHE A 89 -8.08 -24.14 42.70
C PHE A 89 -7.34 -25.30 42.03
N CYS A 90 -6.65 -26.11 42.83
CA CYS A 90 -5.88 -27.25 42.34
C CYS A 90 -6.14 -28.50 43.19
N PRO A 91 -6.35 -29.67 42.56
CA PRO A 91 -6.28 -30.95 43.24
C PRO A 91 -4.97 -31.13 44.01
N LYS A 92 -5.00 -31.92 45.09
CA LYS A 92 -3.81 -32.12 45.97
C LYS A 92 -2.65 -32.81 45.26
N ASP A 93 -2.96 -33.59 44.24
CA ASP A 93 -2.05 -34.35 43.39
C ASP A 93 -1.57 -33.57 42.15
N ALA A 94 -2.13 -32.38 41.88
CA ALA A 94 -1.73 -31.57 40.75
C ALA A 94 -0.31 -31.01 40.93
N VAL A 95 0.57 -31.31 39.98
CA VAL A 95 1.97 -30.84 40.00
C VAL A 95 2.10 -29.52 39.24
N LYS A 96 2.26 -28.43 39.98
CA LYS A 96 2.53 -27.11 39.38
C LYS A 96 3.96 -27.00 38.86
N ARG A 97 4.12 -26.38 37.69
CA ARG A 97 5.42 -26.08 37.07
C ARG A 97 5.51 -24.61 36.73
N LEU A 98 6.72 -24.08 36.71
CA LEU A 98 6.96 -22.74 36.22
C LEU A 98 6.60 -22.69 34.74
N THR A 99 5.50 -22.00 34.42
CA THR A 99 4.87 -21.99 33.10
C THR A 99 4.84 -20.58 32.56
N ASN A 100 5.19 -20.43 31.28
CA ASN A 100 5.17 -19.14 30.60
C ASN A 100 3.73 -18.67 30.36
N ASN A 101 3.51 -17.37 30.51
CA ASN A 101 2.27 -16.71 30.17
C ASN A 101 2.35 -16.15 28.76
N HIS A 102 1.73 -16.82 27.79
CA HIS A 102 1.61 -16.32 26.43
C HIS A 102 0.44 -15.34 26.38
N ASN A 103 0.64 -14.15 25.84
CA ASN A 103 -0.50 -13.25 25.60
C ASN A 103 -1.34 -13.81 24.44
N LYS A 104 -2.65 -14.00 24.68
CA LYS A 104 -3.60 -14.62 23.75
C LYS A 104 -4.67 -13.67 23.24
N VAL A 105 -4.95 -12.62 24.01
CA VAL A 105 -5.89 -11.55 23.68
C VAL A 105 -5.31 -10.25 24.17
N LEU A 106 -5.38 -9.23 23.32
CA LEU A 106 -5.06 -7.85 23.64
C LEU A 106 -6.03 -6.98 22.85
N VAL A 107 -7.04 -6.42 23.51
CA VAL A 107 -8.07 -5.57 22.85
C VAL A 107 -8.39 -4.35 23.70
N ILE A 108 -8.76 -3.25 23.04
CA ILE A 108 -9.12 -1.99 23.70
C ILE A 108 -10.65 -1.86 23.73
N ASP A 109 -11.20 -1.74 24.93
CA ASP A 109 -12.61 -1.45 25.17
C ASP A 109 -12.85 0.06 25.15
N TYR A 110 -13.22 0.58 23.98
CA TYR A 110 -13.51 2.01 23.79
C TYR A 110 -14.77 2.49 24.51
N ALA A 111 -15.71 1.58 24.84
CA ALA A 111 -16.95 1.96 25.50
C ALA A 111 -16.75 2.24 27.00
N HIS A 112 -15.84 1.51 27.65
CA HIS A 112 -15.55 1.67 29.08
C HIS A 112 -14.15 2.28 29.29
N ASN A 113 -14.04 3.59 29.07
CA ASN A 113 -12.84 4.40 29.33
C ASN A 113 -11.56 3.92 28.61
N MET A 114 -11.69 3.35 27.41
CA MET A 114 -10.56 2.83 26.62
C MET A 114 -9.73 1.78 27.38
N THR A 115 -10.35 1.02 28.28
CA THR A 115 -9.64 0.04 29.12
C THR A 115 -9.07 -1.11 28.29
N LEU A 116 -7.96 -1.70 28.76
CA LEU A 116 -7.24 -2.74 28.04
C LEU A 116 -7.63 -4.11 28.57
N VAL A 117 -8.25 -4.94 27.75
CA VAL A 117 -8.59 -6.34 28.07
C VAL A 117 -7.44 -7.23 27.64
N ILE A 118 -6.93 -8.04 28.57
CA ILE A 118 -5.77 -8.89 28.36
C ILE A 118 -6.07 -10.29 28.86
N CYS A 119 -5.89 -11.28 27.99
CA CYS A 119 -5.96 -12.69 28.36
C CYS A 119 -4.60 -13.36 28.15
N GLY A 120 -4.18 -14.13 29.14
CA GLY A 120 -2.98 -14.93 29.11
C GLY A 120 -3.27 -16.40 28.82
N SER A 121 -2.25 -17.23 28.70
CA SER A 121 -2.40 -18.70 28.65
C SER A 121 -2.48 -19.33 30.04
N LEU A 122 -1.95 -18.66 31.06
CA LEU A 122 -1.99 -19.13 32.44
C LEU A 122 -3.43 -19.19 32.99
N TYR A 123 -3.61 -20.01 34.03
CA TYR A 123 -4.85 -20.12 34.79
C TYR A 123 -6.04 -20.41 33.87
N GLN A 124 -5.88 -21.44 33.03
CA GLN A 124 -6.87 -21.89 32.04
C GLN A 124 -7.30 -20.81 31.03
N GLY A 125 -6.43 -19.85 30.72
CA GLY A 125 -6.74 -18.81 29.74
C GLY A 125 -7.52 -17.63 30.31
N SER A 126 -7.22 -17.23 31.56
CA SER A 126 -7.93 -16.16 32.27
C SER A 126 -7.60 -14.75 31.75
N CYS A 127 -8.53 -13.82 31.96
CA CYS A 127 -8.43 -12.43 31.51
C CYS A 127 -8.47 -11.42 32.67
N THR A 128 -7.88 -10.25 32.41
CA THR A 128 -7.91 -9.07 33.31
C THR A 128 -8.17 -7.81 32.50
N VAL A 129 -8.70 -6.77 33.15
CA VAL A 129 -8.86 -5.44 32.56
C VAL A 129 -7.89 -4.48 33.23
N ARG A 130 -7.10 -3.75 32.45
CA ARG A 130 -6.05 -2.85 32.93
C ARG A 130 -6.29 -1.40 32.48
N SER A 131 -5.73 -0.47 33.24
CA SER A 131 -5.77 0.95 32.91
C SER A 131 -4.96 1.23 31.63
N PRO A 132 -5.48 2.05 30.69
CA PRO A 132 -4.72 2.47 29.52
C PRO A 132 -3.65 3.53 29.86
N GLN A 133 -3.79 4.25 30.98
CA GLN A 133 -2.79 5.24 31.40
C GLN A 133 -1.57 4.56 32.02
N ASN A 134 -1.79 3.53 32.83
CA ASN A 134 -0.73 2.74 33.44
C ASN A 134 -1.11 1.25 33.41
N ILE A 135 -0.47 0.51 32.51
CA ILE A 135 -0.76 -0.91 32.30
C ILE A 135 -0.46 -1.79 33.52
N SER A 136 0.32 -1.34 34.51
CA SER A 136 0.55 -2.10 35.74
C SER A 136 -0.68 -2.13 36.66
N VAL A 137 -1.64 -1.21 36.47
CA VAL A 137 -2.85 -1.13 37.29
C VAL A 137 -3.96 -2.00 36.69
N VAL A 138 -4.32 -3.07 37.39
CA VAL A 138 -5.51 -3.87 37.10
C VAL A 138 -6.74 -3.15 37.66
N VAL A 139 -7.68 -2.78 36.79
CA VAL A 139 -8.87 -2.00 37.16
C VAL A 139 -10.11 -2.87 37.36
N ARG A 140 -10.20 -4.00 36.65
CA ARG A 140 -11.30 -4.99 36.83
C ARG A 140 -10.78 -6.41 36.66
N THR A 141 -11.28 -7.30 37.51
CA THR A 141 -11.10 -8.76 37.44
C THR A 141 -12.43 -9.43 37.73
N SER A 142 -12.65 -10.62 37.17
CA SER A 142 -13.86 -11.38 37.47
C SER A 142 -13.79 -11.96 38.89
N SER A 143 -14.89 -11.88 39.65
CA SER A 143 -14.99 -12.50 40.98
C SER A 143 -14.96 -14.04 40.92
N ASN A 144 -15.40 -14.61 39.79
CA ASN A 144 -15.42 -16.05 39.54
C ASN A 144 -14.78 -16.31 38.17
N PRO A 145 -13.43 -16.32 38.09
CA PRO A 145 -12.70 -16.44 36.84
C PRO A 145 -13.14 -17.67 36.05
N LYS A 146 -13.52 -17.45 34.79
CA LYS A 146 -13.83 -18.52 33.84
C LYS A 146 -12.72 -18.64 32.79
N PRO A 147 -12.45 -19.84 32.27
CA PRO A 147 -11.63 -20.02 31.08
C PRO A 147 -12.17 -19.20 29.90
N VAL A 148 -11.32 -18.35 29.30
CA VAL A 148 -11.69 -17.50 28.15
C VAL A 148 -10.87 -17.83 26.91
N ALA A 149 -9.54 -17.75 27.03
CA ALA A 149 -8.60 -17.95 25.93
C ALA A 149 -8.05 -19.40 25.88
N ALA A 150 -7.29 -19.72 24.84
CA ALA A 150 -6.50 -20.95 24.82
C ALA A 150 -5.40 -20.94 25.89
N ASN A 151 -5.26 -22.04 26.63
CA ASN A 151 -4.37 -22.15 27.79
C ASN A 151 -2.94 -22.60 27.42
N ASN A 152 -2.55 -22.51 26.15
CA ASN A 152 -1.20 -22.83 25.70
C ASN A 152 -0.69 -21.84 24.64
N GLY A 153 0.59 -21.91 24.32
CA GLY A 153 1.23 -21.01 23.35
C GLY A 153 0.77 -21.21 21.91
N GLU A 154 0.54 -22.46 21.50
CA GLU A 154 0.33 -22.84 20.09
C GLU A 154 -1.13 -22.73 19.61
N ALA A 155 -2.10 -23.04 20.46
CA ALA A 155 -3.50 -23.06 20.05
C ALA A 155 -4.05 -21.63 19.91
N SER A 156 -4.77 -21.35 18.83
CA SER A 156 -5.16 -19.99 18.48
C SER A 156 -6.25 -19.43 19.40
N THR A 157 -6.29 -18.10 19.50
CA THR A 157 -7.40 -17.35 20.10
C THR A 157 -7.54 -16.06 19.33
N VAL A 158 -8.76 -15.73 18.90
CA VAL A 158 -9.11 -14.45 18.29
C VAL A 158 -10.19 -13.81 19.13
N ALA A 159 -10.02 -12.52 19.44
CA ALA A 159 -11.04 -11.76 20.14
C ALA A 159 -11.14 -10.34 19.58
N PHE A 160 -12.37 -9.82 19.55
CA PHE A 160 -12.66 -8.44 19.19
C PHE A 160 -13.94 -7.98 19.90
N ILE A 161 -14.10 -6.67 20.06
CA ILE A 161 -15.24 -6.05 20.73
C ILE A 161 -16.17 -5.47 19.67
N ALA A 162 -17.46 -5.79 19.78
CA ALA A 162 -18.50 -5.34 18.87
C ALA A 162 -19.85 -5.25 19.62
N PRO A 163 -20.87 -4.60 19.02
CA PRO A 163 -22.23 -4.68 19.55
C PRO A 163 -22.67 -6.14 19.72
N GLY A 164 -23.29 -6.45 20.84
CA GLY A 164 -23.89 -7.74 21.14
C GLY A 164 -25.39 -7.62 21.35
N PRO A 165 -26.04 -8.73 21.75
CA PRO A 165 -27.48 -8.75 21.89
C PRO A 165 -27.92 -7.75 22.96
N PRO A 166 -29.09 -7.12 22.80
CA PRO A 166 -29.59 -6.18 23.78
C PRO A 166 -29.79 -6.88 25.13
N ASP A 167 -29.53 -6.14 26.20
CA ASP A 167 -29.75 -6.61 27.55
C ASP A 167 -31.21 -7.06 27.73
N PRO A 168 -31.48 -8.27 28.25
CA PRO A 168 -32.85 -8.78 28.35
C PRO A 168 -33.78 -7.95 29.23
N ILE A 169 -33.24 -7.16 30.17
CA ILE A 169 -34.02 -6.39 31.15
C ILE A 169 -34.18 -4.94 30.68
N THR A 170 -33.07 -4.30 30.32
CA THR A 170 -33.00 -2.87 29.98
C THR A 170 -33.17 -2.58 28.50
N ASN A 171 -33.09 -3.62 27.64
CA ASN A 171 -33.18 -3.53 26.19
C ASN A 171 -32.15 -2.57 25.56
N THR A 172 -31.04 -2.32 26.25
CA THR A 172 -29.95 -1.49 25.76
C THR A 172 -28.94 -2.34 24.99
N ILE A 173 -28.45 -1.83 23.86
CA ILE A 173 -27.35 -2.46 23.11
C ILE A 173 -26.11 -2.48 23.98
N GLN A 174 -25.58 -3.67 24.25
CA GLN A 174 -24.34 -3.86 25.01
C GLN A 174 -23.16 -4.08 24.08
N GLN A 175 -21.97 -3.67 24.49
CA GLN A 175 -20.72 -4.10 23.85
C GLN A 175 -20.29 -5.42 24.48
N VAL A 176 -20.01 -6.41 23.64
CA VAL A 176 -19.54 -7.73 24.08
C VAL A 176 -18.20 -8.03 23.42
N MET A 177 -17.43 -8.90 24.07
CA MET A 177 -16.21 -9.44 23.49
C MET A 177 -16.53 -10.78 22.84
N TYR A 178 -16.47 -10.82 21.51
CA TYR A 178 -16.55 -12.06 20.75
C TYR A 178 -15.20 -12.77 20.85
N VAL A 179 -15.21 -14.04 21.26
CA VAL A 179 -13.98 -14.85 21.43
C VAL A 179 -14.13 -16.16 20.69
N GLY A 180 -13.19 -16.46 19.79
CA GLY A 180 -12.97 -17.77 19.20
C GLY A 180 -11.70 -18.40 19.78
N ALA A 181 -11.79 -19.57 20.40
CA ALA A 181 -10.65 -20.20 21.07
C ALA A 181 -10.52 -21.68 20.69
N THR A 182 -9.33 -22.06 20.22
CA THR A 182 -9.05 -23.45 19.85
C THR A 182 -9.12 -24.38 21.06
N PHE A 183 -9.68 -25.58 20.87
CA PHE A 183 -9.69 -26.61 21.89
C PHE A 183 -8.30 -27.23 22.09
N THR A 184 -7.79 -27.28 23.34
CA THR A 184 -6.44 -27.79 23.65
C THR A 184 -6.44 -29.22 24.21
N GLY A 185 -7.58 -29.75 24.67
CA GLY A 185 -7.72 -31.13 25.17
C GLY A 185 -6.82 -31.51 26.36
N ASN A 186 -6.18 -30.53 27.01
CA ASN A 186 -5.15 -30.76 28.02
C ASN A 186 -5.63 -30.63 29.48
N SER A 187 -6.93 -30.39 29.70
CA SER A 187 -7.49 -30.16 31.03
C SER A 187 -8.97 -30.53 31.10
N THR A 188 -9.38 -31.14 32.21
CA THR A 188 -10.79 -31.40 32.55
C THR A 188 -11.53 -30.15 33.04
N TYR A 189 -10.82 -29.13 33.49
CA TYR A 189 -11.37 -27.85 33.94
C TYR A 189 -11.62 -26.88 32.77
N ARG A 190 -11.31 -27.29 31.54
CA ARG A 190 -11.40 -26.46 30.36
C ARG A 190 -12.68 -26.71 29.59
N ASN A 191 -13.75 -26.05 30.03
CA ASN A 191 -15.00 -25.91 29.28
C ASN A 191 -15.07 -24.54 28.59
N VAL A 192 -14.14 -24.28 27.66
CA VAL A 192 -14.13 -23.04 26.86
C VAL A 192 -14.95 -23.29 25.60
N PRO A 193 -16.04 -22.54 25.34
CA PRO A 193 -16.75 -22.63 24.07
C PRO A 193 -15.83 -22.29 22.90
N SER A 194 -16.04 -22.95 21.78
CA SER A 194 -15.27 -22.71 20.55
C SER A 194 -15.46 -21.27 20.06
N ILE A 195 -16.69 -20.75 20.10
CA ILE A 195 -16.99 -19.33 19.92
C ILE A 195 -18.00 -18.88 20.98
N ALA A 196 -17.81 -17.71 21.58
CA ALA A 196 -18.77 -17.11 22.52
C ALA A 196 -18.76 -15.58 22.51
N SER A 197 -19.93 -14.99 22.79
CA SER A 197 -20.05 -13.59 23.20
C SER A 197 -19.85 -13.50 24.71
N ARG A 198 -18.91 -12.68 25.16
CA ARG A 198 -18.59 -12.51 26.58
C ARG A 198 -18.90 -11.11 27.06
N SER A 199 -19.50 -11.02 28.24
CA SER A 199 -19.86 -9.74 28.85
C SER A 199 -18.62 -8.95 29.26
N LEU A 200 -18.69 -7.63 29.05
CA LEU A 200 -17.71 -6.64 29.50
C LEU A 200 -18.26 -5.75 30.62
N ASP A 201 -19.22 -6.27 31.39
CA ASP A 201 -19.89 -5.58 32.48
C ASP A 201 -18.89 -4.92 33.45
N LEU A 202 -19.32 -3.82 34.06
CA LEU A 202 -18.60 -3.16 35.13
C LEU A 202 -18.68 -3.98 36.43
N ASP A 203 -19.73 -4.79 36.61
CA ASP A 203 -19.88 -5.74 37.70
C ASP A 203 -18.87 -6.90 37.58
N PRO A 204 -17.93 -7.03 38.54
CA PRO A 204 -16.98 -8.14 38.60
C PRO A 204 -17.62 -9.54 38.56
N ASP A 205 -18.86 -9.68 39.02
CA ASP A 205 -19.54 -10.96 39.00
C ASP A 205 -19.97 -11.38 37.59
N ASN A 206 -20.17 -10.43 36.67
CA ASN A 206 -20.61 -10.71 35.29
C ASN A 206 -19.49 -10.61 34.25
N LEU A 207 -18.40 -9.94 34.59
CA LEU A 207 -17.25 -9.75 33.70
C LEU A 207 -16.70 -11.09 33.16
N PHE A 208 -16.58 -11.18 31.83
CA PHE A 208 -16.10 -12.32 31.04
C PHE A 208 -16.96 -13.61 31.07
N LYS A 209 -18.12 -13.59 31.74
CA LYS A 209 -19.13 -14.65 31.57
C LYS A 209 -19.74 -14.60 30.17
N ILE A 210 -20.45 -15.66 29.79
CA ILE A 210 -21.26 -15.67 28.57
C ILE A 210 -22.29 -14.53 28.69
N ALA A 211 -22.38 -13.69 27.65
CA ALA A 211 -23.19 -12.48 27.68
C ALA A 211 -24.67 -12.79 27.96
N ILE A 212 -25.22 -13.80 27.28
CA ILE A 212 -26.51 -14.38 27.61
C ILE A 212 -26.30 -15.89 27.81
N PRO A 213 -26.34 -16.38 29.06
CA PRO A 213 -26.13 -17.80 29.34
C PRO A 213 -27.26 -18.66 28.75
N ALA A 214 -26.96 -19.93 28.53
CA ALA A 214 -27.98 -20.91 28.18
C ALA A 214 -29.00 -21.05 29.32
N ASP A 215 -30.24 -21.32 28.96
CA ASP A 215 -31.29 -21.63 29.92
C ASP A 215 -31.26 -23.14 30.20
N ASP A 216 -30.85 -23.54 31.40
CA ASP A 216 -30.72 -24.96 31.76
C ASP A 216 -32.10 -25.67 31.76
N ASP A 217 -33.19 -24.92 31.99
CA ASP A 217 -34.56 -25.44 31.99
C ASP A 217 -35.18 -25.47 30.57
N ASP A 218 -34.63 -24.70 29.62
CA ASP A 218 -35.12 -24.61 28.24
C ASP A 218 -33.99 -24.87 27.22
N MET A 219 -33.87 -26.13 26.81
CA MET A 219 -32.92 -26.58 25.78
C MET A 219 -33.05 -25.87 24.42
N THR A 220 -34.13 -25.10 24.19
CA THR A 220 -34.27 -24.30 22.97
C THR A 220 -33.48 -23.00 23.02
N ARG A 221 -33.01 -22.56 24.20
CA ARG A 221 -32.26 -21.32 24.42
C ARG A 221 -30.79 -21.62 24.77
N PRO A 222 -29.94 -21.90 23.78
CA PRO A 222 -28.54 -22.27 23.99
C PRO A 222 -27.64 -21.09 24.44
N GLY A 223 -28.20 -19.88 24.52
CA GLY A 223 -27.47 -18.66 24.84
C GLY A 223 -26.47 -18.25 23.75
N THR A 224 -25.52 -17.39 24.11
CA THR A 224 -24.56 -16.79 23.15
C THR A 224 -23.23 -17.55 23.11
N SER A 225 -23.28 -18.87 22.93
CA SER A 225 -22.07 -19.69 22.82
C SER A 225 -22.25 -20.91 21.91
N MET A 226 -21.17 -21.33 21.26
CA MET A 226 -21.12 -22.51 20.41
C MET A 226 -19.88 -23.35 20.74
N SER A 227 -20.08 -24.66 20.90
CA SER A 227 -19.02 -25.61 21.25
C SER A 227 -18.98 -26.78 20.28
N VAL A 228 -17.77 -27.17 19.90
CA VAL A 228 -17.51 -28.41 19.16
C VAL A 228 -17.76 -29.59 20.10
N THR A 229 -18.57 -30.56 19.68
CA THR A 229 -18.86 -31.78 20.46
C THR A 229 -17.82 -32.88 20.23
N GLN A 230 -17.15 -32.87 19.09
CA GLN A 230 -16.12 -33.84 18.73
C GLN A 230 -14.73 -33.31 19.09
N THR A 231 -14.15 -33.80 20.19
CA THR A 231 -12.88 -33.28 20.73
C THR A 231 -11.66 -33.44 19.82
N SER A 232 -11.71 -34.36 18.85
CA SER A 232 -10.67 -34.51 17.81
C SER A 232 -10.74 -33.42 16.73
N TYR A 233 -11.88 -32.75 16.55
CA TYR A 233 -12.07 -31.72 15.54
C TYR A 233 -11.55 -30.36 16.04
N ILE A 234 -10.41 -29.92 15.50
CA ILE A 234 -9.72 -28.70 15.92
C ILE A 234 -9.98 -27.57 14.90
N ILE A 235 -10.40 -26.42 15.41
CA ILE A 235 -10.59 -25.19 14.65
C ILE A 235 -9.47 -24.22 14.97
N ASN A 236 -8.80 -23.72 13.94
CA ASN A 236 -7.82 -22.65 14.05
C ASN A 236 -8.47 -21.31 13.65
N TYR A 237 -8.42 -20.33 14.54
CA TYR A 237 -8.95 -18.99 14.38
C TYR A 237 -7.84 -18.06 13.92
N VAL A 238 -8.04 -17.42 12.76
CA VAL A 238 -7.01 -16.62 12.08
C VAL A 238 -7.27 -15.12 12.24
N TYR A 239 -8.52 -14.70 12.05
CA TYR A 239 -8.90 -13.28 12.11
C TYR A 239 -10.38 -13.12 12.49
N GLY A 240 -10.75 -11.97 13.06
CA GLY A 240 -12.11 -11.68 13.46
C GLY A 240 -12.42 -10.19 13.34
N PHE A 241 -13.65 -9.87 12.93
CA PHE A 241 -14.08 -8.50 12.69
C PHE A 241 -15.60 -8.37 12.80
N SER A 242 -16.07 -7.13 12.99
CA SER A 242 -17.49 -6.77 12.95
C SER A 242 -17.77 -5.89 11.74
N SER A 243 -18.87 -6.13 11.03
CA SER A 243 -19.33 -5.35 9.89
C SER A 243 -20.85 -5.43 9.77
N GLU A 244 -21.51 -4.28 9.56
CA GLU A 244 -22.93 -4.20 9.16
C GLU A 244 -23.90 -5.06 9.99
N GLY A 245 -23.75 -5.07 11.33
CA GLY A 245 -24.65 -5.82 12.23
C GLY A 245 -24.25 -7.28 12.48
N PHE A 246 -23.12 -7.73 11.94
CA PHE A 246 -22.62 -9.09 12.09
C PHE A 246 -21.17 -9.14 12.56
N SER A 247 -20.88 -10.18 13.32
CA SER A 247 -19.54 -10.57 13.75
C SER A 247 -19.07 -11.78 12.93
N TYR A 248 -17.82 -11.72 12.47
CA TYR A 248 -17.23 -12.71 11.58
C TYR A 248 -15.95 -13.29 12.16
N PHE A 249 -15.73 -14.58 11.92
CA PHE A 249 -14.46 -15.26 12.20
C PHE A 249 -13.96 -15.98 10.96
N LEU A 250 -12.68 -15.78 10.66
CA LEU A 250 -11.97 -16.45 9.59
C LEU A 250 -11.18 -17.61 10.19
N THR A 251 -11.44 -18.83 9.73
CA THR A 251 -10.92 -20.06 10.34
C THR A 251 -10.27 -20.98 9.32
N THR A 252 -9.29 -21.78 9.77
CA THR A 252 -8.85 -22.99 9.06
C THR A 252 -9.24 -24.22 9.85
N GLN A 253 -9.87 -25.18 9.18
CA GLN A 253 -10.39 -26.40 9.79
C GLN A 253 -10.58 -27.49 8.74
N ARG A 254 -10.73 -28.74 9.17
CA ARG A 254 -11.00 -29.87 8.26
C ARG A 254 -12.37 -29.70 7.59
N LYS A 255 -12.50 -30.07 6.31
CA LYS A 255 -13.76 -29.92 5.56
C LYS A 255 -14.91 -30.71 6.19
N THR A 256 -14.61 -31.89 6.71
CA THR A 256 -15.55 -32.79 7.41
C THR A 256 -14.89 -33.32 8.69
N VAL A 257 -15.63 -34.04 9.52
CA VAL A 257 -15.10 -34.65 10.76
C VAL A 257 -14.12 -35.80 10.51
N ASN A 258 -14.05 -36.30 9.28
CA ASN A 258 -13.16 -37.39 8.90
C ASN A 258 -11.69 -36.95 9.04
N ASP A 259 -10.86 -37.80 9.64
CA ASP A 259 -9.46 -37.45 9.91
C ASP A 259 -8.63 -37.24 8.64
N THR A 260 -8.99 -37.91 7.54
CA THR A 260 -8.34 -37.77 6.24
C THR A 260 -8.83 -36.56 5.43
N SER A 261 -9.82 -35.82 5.96
CA SER A 261 -10.44 -34.70 5.26
C SER A 261 -9.47 -33.53 5.07
N PRO A 262 -9.44 -32.89 3.89
CA PRO A 262 -8.54 -31.77 3.65
C PRO A 262 -8.90 -30.57 4.54
N TYR A 263 -7.89 -29.78 4.91
CA TYR A 263 -8.11 -28.49 5.56
C TYR A 263 -8.61 -27.47 4.54
N ILE A 264 -9.63 -26.71 4.93
CA ILE A 264 -10.20 -25.62 4.17
C ILE A 264 -10.29 -24.37 5.05
N SER A 265 -10.40 -23.22 4.41
CA SER A 265 -10.73 -21.98 5.09
C SER A 265 -12.25 -21.80 5.11
N LYS A 266 -12.79 -21.34 6.24
CA LYS A 266 -14.20 -20.97 6.37
C LYS A 266 -14.35 -19.58 6.96
N LEU A 267 -15.51 -19.00 6.69
CA LEU A 267 -15.99 -17.78 7.31
C LEU A 267 -17.21 -18.11 8.17
N VAL A 268 -17.11 -17.85 9.46
CA VAL A 268 -18.21 -17.92 10.43
C VAL A 268 -18.89 -16.56 10.50
N ARG A 269 -20.21 -16.51 10.62
CA ARG A 269 -21.01 -15.30 10.81
C ARG A 269 -22.03 -15.48 11.93
N ILE A 270 -22.16 -14.46 12.78
CA ILE A 270 -23.12 -14.38 13.89
C ILE A 270 -23.73 -12.97 13.89
N CYS A 271 -25.04 -12.85 14.09
CA CYS A 271 -25.74 -11.57 14.20
C CYS A 271 -25.52 -10.94 15.59
N HIS A 272 -25.40 -9.61 15.64
CA HIS A 272 -25.24 -8.90 16.91
C HIS A 272 -26.49 -9.02 17.79
N ASP A 273 -27.68 -8.91 17.21
CA ASP A 273 -28.95 -8.89 17.95
C ASP A 273 -29.45 -10.28 18.37
N ASP A 274 -28.66 -11.34 18.15
CA ASP A 274 -29.07 -12.73 18.38
C ASP A 274 -28.66 -13.22 19.78
N PRO A 275 -29.62 -13.39 20.72
CA PRO A 275 -29.34 -13.83 22.08
C PRO A 275 -29.15 -15.36 22.21
N ASN A 276 -29.34 -16.12 21.12
CA ASN A 276 -29.37 -17.58 21.14
C ASN A 276 -28.43 -18.23 20.11
N TYR A 277 -27.61 -17.44 19.39
CA TYR A 277 -26.74 -17.95 18.33
C TYR A 277 -27.48 -18.75 17.24
N TYR A 278 -28.77 -18.52 17.05
CA TYR A 278 -29.54 -19.11 15.94
C TYR A 278 -29.00 -18.69 14.57
N SER A 279 -28.40 -17.50 14.50
CA SER A 279 -27.72 -16.94 13.33
C SER A 279 -26.37 -17.57 13.02
N TYR A 280 -25.84 -18.47 13.87
CA TYR A 280 -24.54 -19.11 13.66
C TYR A 280 -24.54 -19.86 12.33
N THR A 281 -23.70 -19.37 11.41
CA THR A 281 -23.54 -20.00 10.10
C THR A 281 -22.09 -19.96 9.64
N GLU A 282 -21.67 -21.01 8.91
CA GLU A 282 -20.35 -21.08 8.29
C GLU A 282 -20.47 -21.33 6.79
N ILE A 283 -19.65 -20.67 6.00
CA ILE A 283 -19.46 -20.97 4.58
C ILE A 283 -17.96 -21.14 4.26
N PRO A 284 -17.58 -21.99 3.29
CA PRO A 284 -16.21 -22.04 2.81
C PRO A 284 -15.81 -20.73 2.12
N ILE A 285 -14.54 -20.33 2.25
CA ILE A 285 -13.95 -19.20 1.52
C ILE A 285 -12.77 -19.72 0.70
N THR A 286 -12.79 -19.46 -0.61
CA THR A 286 -11.82 -20.02 -1.55
C THR A 286 -11.05 -18.92 -2.27
N CYS A 287 -9.75 -19.14 -2.45
CA CYS A 287 -8.82 -18.29 -3.18
C CYS A 287 -8.12 -19.14 -4.23
N ASN A 288 -8.56 -19.01 -5.48
CA ASN A 288 -8.13 -19.87 -6.58
C ASN A 288 -7.40 -19.06 -7.64
N SER A 289 -6.33 -19.63 -8.19
CA SER A 289 -5.64 -19.03 -9.32
C SER A 289 -6.30 -19.43 -10.63
N ASN A 290 -6.21 -18.55 -11.64
CA ASN A 290 -6.63 -18.86 -13.01
C ASN A 290 -5.90 -20.08 -13.62
N SER A 291 -4.75 -20.46 -13.07
CA SER A 291 -4.00 -21.65 -13.46
C SER A 291 -4.53 -22.95 -12.83
N GLY A 292 -5.60 -22.90 -12.02
CA GLY A 292 -6.17 -24.04 -11.31
C GLY A 292 -5.52 -24.33 -9.94
N LYS A 293 -4.54 -23.52 -9.52
CA LYS A 293 -3.90 -23.65 -8.21
C LYS A 293 -4.82 -23.17 -7.09
N GLN A 294 -5.01 -23.98 -6.05
CA GLN A 294 -5.86 -23.66 -4.90
C GLN A 294 -5.02 -23.23 -3.69
N TYR A 295 -5.37 -22.10 -3.09
CA TYR A 295 -4.78 -21.62 -1.83
C TYR A 295 -5.82 -21.78 -0.72
N ASN A 296 -5.79 -22.92 -0.04
CA ASN A 296 -6.84 -23.36 0.87
C ASN A 296 -6.67 -22.92 2.33
N LEU A 297 -5.47 -22.46 2.73
CA LEU A 297 -5.16 -22.11 4.11
C LEU A 297 -4.99 -20.59 4.27
N VAL A 298 -5.99 -19.91 4.82
CA VAL A 298 -5.89 -18.49 5.14
C VAL A 298 -4.86 -18.25 6.26
N GLN A 299 -4.00 -17.26 6.07
CA GLN A 299 -2.88 -16.94 6.96
C GLN A 299 -3.13 -15.66 7.75
N ALA A 300 -3.77 -14.66 7.12
CA ALA A 300 -4.19 -13.42 7.76
C ALA A 300 -5.34 -12.79 6.98
N GLY A 301 -6.14 -11.98 7.67
CA GLY A 301 -7.23 -11.19 7.09
C GLY A 301 -7.23 -9.77 7.63
N PHE A 302 -7.75 -8.84 6.84
CA PHE A 302 -7.93 -7.44 7.24
C PHE A 302 -9.16 -6.88 6.55
N VAL A 303 -10.00 -6.17 7.29
CA VAL A 303 -11.15 -5.46 6.72
C VAL A 303 -10.84 -3.97 6.67
N GLY A 304 -11.00 -3.40 5.48
CA GLY A 304 -10.76 -1.98 5.24
C GLY A 304 -11.66 -1.44 4.13
N LYS A 305 -11.56 -0.13 3.91
CA LYS A 305 -12.29 0.57 2.85
C LYS A 305 -11.50 0.55 1.54
N PRO A 306 -12.14 0.30 0.39
CA PRO A 306 -11.49 0.37 -0.92
C PRO A 306 -11.30 1.83 -1.36
N GLY A 307 -10.34 2.08 -2.24
CA GLY A 307 -10.27 3.28 -3.07
C GLY A 307 -11.39 3.31 -4.11
N SER A 308 -11.70 4.49 -4.65
CA SER A 308 -12.81 4.66 -5.59
C SER A 308 -12.71 3.79 -6.84
N ASP A 309 -11.50 3.53 -7.32
CA ASP A 309 -11.28 2.71 -8.51
C ASP A 309 -11.69 1.25 -8.26
N LEU A 310 -11.23 0.68 -7.14
CA LEU A 310 -11.58 -0.69 -6.75
C LEU A 310 -13.06 -0.81 -6.40
N ALA A 311 -13.62 0.18 -5.71
CA ALA A 311 -15.05 0.20 -5.36
C ALA A 311 -15.92 0.14 -6.63
N LYS A 312 -15.59 0.97 -7.64
CA LYS A 312 -16.28 1.00 -8.92
C LYS A 312 -16.18 -0.33 -9.68
N ASP A 313 -15.00 -0.96 -9.69
CA ASP A 313 -14.77 -2.26 -10.32
C ASP A 313 -15.59 -3.38 -9.68
N MET A 314 -15.69 -3.38 -8.34
CA MET A 314 -16.46 -4.36 -7.57
C MET A 314 -17.96 -4.06 -7.50
N GLY A 315 -18.43 -2.95 -8.07
CA GLY A 315 -19.84 -2.54 -8.03
C GLY A 315 -20.33 -2.17 -6.62
N ILE A 316 -19.44 -1.61 -5.79
CA ILE A 316 -19.71 -1.19 -4.40
C ILE A 316 -19.33 0.29 -4.22
N THR A 317 -19.65 0.87 -3.07
CA THR A 317 -19.25 2.24 -2.72
C THR A 317 -17.89 2.27 -2.01
N ALA A 318 -17.21 3.42 -2.02
CA ALA A 318 -15.97 3.60 -1.25
C ALA A 318 -16.20 3.60 0.28
N GLN A 319 -17.46 3.57 0.73
CA GLN A 319 -17.82 3.42 2.14
C GLN A 319 -18.10 1.96 2.53
N ASP A 320 -18.21 1.06 1.55
CA ASP A 320 -18.48 -0.34 1.81
C ASP A 320 -17.19 -1.04 2.27
N ASP A 321 -17.34 -2.12 3.03
CA ASP A 321 -16.20 -2.87 3.57
C ASP A 321 -15.73 -3.98 2.60
N VAL A 322 -14.41 -4.16 2.54
CA VAL A 322 -13.74 -5.20 1.75
C VAL A 322 -12.80 -5.98 2.66
N LEU A 323 -12.90 -7.31 2.58
CA LEU A 323 -11.97 -8.23 3.22
C LEU A 323 -10.78 -8.50 2.28
N PHE A 324 -9.59 -8.15 2.75
CA PHE A 324 -8.31 -8.51 2.16
C PHE A 324 -7.75 -9.70 2.92
N ALA A 325 -7.46 -10.80 2.24
CA ALA A 325 -6.97 -12.01 2.89
C ALA A 325 -5.83 -12.64 2.09
N VAL A 326 -4.80 -13.08 2.83
CA VAL A 326 -3.67 -13.82 2.28
C VAL A 326 -3.82 -15.30 2.60
N PHE A 327 -3.65 -16.14 1.59
CA PHE A 327 -3.78 -17.58 1.67
C PHE A 327 -2.46 -18.26 1.33
N ALA A 328 -2.27 -19.48 1.81
CA ALA A 328 -1.18 -20.37 1.46
C ALA A 328 -1.74 -21.69 0.90
N GLU A 329 -0.94 -22.34 0.06
CA GLU A 329 -1.15 -23.73 -0.34
C GLU A 329 -0.84 -24.64 0.86
N SER A 330 -1.61 -25.71 1.07
CA SER A 330 -1.23 -26.78 2.01
C SER A 330 -0.05 -27.59 1.46
N GLU A 331 0.83 -28.09 2.33
CA GLU A 331 1.94 -28.98 1.92
C GLU A 331 1.46 -30.23 1.17
N ASN A 332 0.30 -30.79 1.53
CA ASN A 332 -0.28 -31.99 0.94
C ASN A 332 -1.73 -31.75 0.52
N PRO A 333 -1.98 -31.19 -0.68
CA PRO A 333 -3.33 -30.86 -1.15
C PRO A 333 -4.15 -32.07 -1.62
N GLU A 334 -3.51 -33.17 -2.02
CA GLU A 334 -4.15 -34.41 -2.55
C GLU A 334 -4.13 -35.61 -1.55
N GLY A 335 -3.54 -35.46 -0.36
CA GLY A 335 -3.43 -36.49 0.69
C GLY A 335 -4.02 -36.08 2.03
N GLU A 336 -3.80 -36.86 3.11
CA GLU A 336 -4.29 -36.56 4.48
C GLU A 336 -4.07 -35.08 4.83
N GLY A 337 -5.17 -34.35 5.01
CA GLY A 337 -5.20 -32.89 5.04
C GLY A 337 -4.18 -32.30 6.00
N SER A 338 -3.14 -31.65 5.47
CA SER A 338 -2.16 -30.93 6.29
C SER A 338 -2.65 -29.51 6.58
N ASN A 339 -2.62 -29.10 7.85
CA ASN A 339 -2.80 -27.71 8.26
C ASN A 339 -1.49 -26.89 8.14
N ARG A 340 -0.44 -27.46 7.54
CA ARG A 340 0.85 -26.78 7.37
C ARG A 340 0.86 -25.99 6.06
N PRO A 341 1.12 -24.67 6.13
CA PRO A 341 1.22 -23.83 4.94
C PRO A 341 2.58 -24.01 4.27
N LYS A 342 2.57 -24.11 2.95
CA LYS A 342 3.75 -24.11 2.07
C LYS A 342 4.25 -22.67 1.84
N ASN A 343 5.48 -22.54 1.36
CA ASN A 343 6.07 -21.26 0.91
C ASN A 343 5.52 -20.84 -0.46
N SER A 344 4.19 -20.74 -0.56
CA SER A 344 3.48 -20.31 -1.74
C SER A 344 2.17 -19.68 -1.30
N SER A 345 2.06 -18.37 -1.46
CA SER A 345 0.92 -17.60 -1.00
C SER A 345 0.26 -16.77 -2.10
N ALA A 346 -0.97 -16.37 -1.85
CA ALA A 346 -1.71 -15.47 -2.73
C ALA A 346 -2.53 -14.46 -1.93
N LEU A 347 -2.75 -13.29 -2.53
CA LEU A 347 -3.69 -12.28 -2.06
C LEU A 347 -5.02 -12.44 -2.80
N CYS A 348 -6.12 -12.50 -2.06
CA CYS A 348 -7.48 -12.45 -2.57
C CYS A 348 -8.27 -11.36 -1.84
N ILE A 349 -9.27 -10.80 -2.53
CA ILE A 349 -10.13 -9.73 -2.01
C ILE A 349 -11.60 -10.10 -2.17
N TYR A 350 -12.41 -9.74 -1.18
CA TYR A 350 -13.83 -10.10 -1.13
C TYR A 350 -14.64 -8.89 -0.64
N SER A 351 -15.66 -8.46 -1.39
CA SER A 351 -16.59 -7.46 -0.87
C SER A 351 -17.50 -8.10 0.18
N LEU A 352 -17.74 -7.40 1.29
CA LEU A 352 -18.65 -7.89 2.32
C LEU A 352 -20.09 -7.98 1.81
N ALA A 353 -20.47 -7.15 0.84
CA ALA A 353 -21.73 -7.29 0.12
C ALA A 353 -21.88 -8.66 -0.57
N SER A 354 -20.85 -9.15 -1.27
CA SER A 354 -20.90 -10.48 -1.89
C SER A 354 -20.90 -11.60 -0.85
N ILE A 355 -20.13 -11.46 0.24
CA ILE A 355 -20.14 -12.40 1.36
C ILE A 355 -21.54 -12.52 1.98
N ARG A 356 -22.22 -11.39 2.26
CA ARG A 356 -23.59 -11.38 2.80
C ARG A 356 -24.58 -12.09 1.87
N ARG A 357 -24.49 -11.85 0.56
CA ARG A 357 -25.33 -12.55 -0.44
C ARG A 357 -25.06 -14.05 -0.48
N THR A 358 -23.80 -14.49 -0.35
CA THR A 358 -23.47 -15.92 -0.32
C THR A 358 -24.02 -16.61 0.93
N PHE A 359 -23.95 -15.96 2.11
CA PHE A 359 -24.63 -16.46 3.31
C PHE A 359 -26.15 -16.54 3.10
N MET A 360 -26.76 -15.47 2.61
CA MET A 360 -28.20 -15.42 2.32
C MET A 360 -28.62 -16.55 1.37
N HIS A 361 -27.86 -16.80 0.31
CA HIS A 361 -28.14 -17.87 -0.65
C HIS A 361 -28.09 -19.26 -0.01
N ASN A 362 -27.07 -19.56 0.80
CA ASN A 362 -26.97 -20.82 1.52
C ASN A 362 -28.14 -21.01 2.51
N ILE A 363 -28.53 -19.96 3.23
CA ILE A 363 -29.69 -19.99 4.14
C ILE A 363 -30.98 -20.24 3.37
N GLN A 364 -31.23 -19.51 2.27
CA GLN A 364 -32.40 -19.69 1.41
C GLN A 364 -32.49 -21.12 0.84
N ALA A 365 -31.36 -21.70 0.43
CA ALA A 365 -31.31 -23.07 -0.07
C ALA A 365 -31.77 -24.07 1.00
N CYS A 366 -31.25 -23.96 2.23
CA CYS A 366 -31.65 -24.84 3.33
C CYS A 366 -33.12 -24.60 3.74
N PHE A 367 -33.58 -23.35 3.84
CA PHE A 367 -34.99 -23.04 4.14
C PHE A 367 -35.96 -23.48 3.03
N SER A 368 -35.46 -23.77 1.83
CA SER A 368 -36.24 -24.41 0.76
C SER A 368 -36.32 -25.94 0.90
N GLY A 369 -35.68 -26.53 1.91
CA GLY A 369 -35.61 -27.97 2.16
C GLY A 369 -34.53 -28.70 1.35
N LYS A 370 -33.52 -27.98 0.82
CA LYS A 370 -32.46 -28.57 -0.02
C LYS A 370 -31.23 -28.91 0.82
N GLY A 371 -30.66 -30.09 0.58
CA GLY A 371 -29.39 -30.51 1.17
C GLY A 371 -29.49 -30.90 2.64
N LYS A 372 -28.34 -30.81 3.32
CA LYS A 372 -28.21 -31.06 4.75
C LYS A 372 -27.81 -29.78 5.48
N ARG A 373 -28.06 -29.75 6.78
CA ARG A 373 -27.75 -28.60 7.65
C ARG A 373 -26.23 -28.40 7.81
N GLY A 374 -25.44 -29.46 7.75
CA GLY A 374 -23.99 -29.42 7.95
C GLY A 374 -23.57 -29.23 9.41
N LEU A 375 -22.29 -28.92 9.61
CA LEU A 375 -21.68 -28.70 10.94
C LEU A 375 -21.84 -29.89 11.91
N GLU A 376 -21.61 -31.11 11.40
CA GLU A 376 -21.63 -32.38 12.15
C GLU A 376 -20.72 -32.41 13.38
N PHE A 377 -19.67 -31.58 13.41
CA PHE A 377 -18.77 -31.43 14.56
C PHE A 377 -19.38 -30.63 15.73
N ILE A 378 -20.48 -29.90 15.49
CA ILE A 378 -21.25 -29.20 16.53
C ILE A 378 -22.47 -30.05 16.92
N LYS A 379 -23.32 -30.38 15.95
CA LYS A 379 -24.59 -31.08 16.18
C LYS A 379 -24.84 -32.06 15.04
N SER A 380 -25.46 -33.21 15.35
CA SER A 380 -25.80 -34.26 14.37
C SER A 380 -26.38 -33.67 13.08
N ASP A 381 -25.82 -34.06 11.95
CA ASP A 381 -26.19 -33.52 10.65
C ASP A 381 -27.58 -34.04 10.24
N GLU A 382 -28.49 -33.11 9.97
CA GLU A 382 -29.90 -33.36 9.68
C GLU A 382 -30.27 -32.76 8.32
N HIS A 383 -31.34 -33.27 7.71
CA HIS A 383 -31.87 -32.67 6.50
C HIS A 383 -32.44 -31.27 6.78
N CYS A 384 -32.20 -30.36 5.83
CA CYS A 384 -32.75 -29.02 5.88
C CYS A 384 -34.28 -29.06 5.87
N THR A 385 -34.90 -28.36 6.83
CA THR A 385 -36.35 -28.28 6.98
C THR A 385 -36.91 -27.11 6.18
N LYS A 386 -37.90 -27.38 5.33
CA LYS A 386 -38.58 -26.34 4.55
C LYS A 386 -39.38 -25.41 5.46
N ASN A 387 -39.15 -24.10 5.36
CA ASN A 387 -39.87 -23.08 6.13
C ASN A 387 -40.15 -21.85 5.24
N GLY A 388 -41.34 -21.26 5.36
CA GLY A 388 -41.80 -20.12 4.55
C GLY A 388 -41.30 -18.75 5.02
N THR A 389 -40.42 -18.70 6.02
CA THR A 389 -39.84 -17.46 6.53
C THR A 389 -39.11 -16.69 5.43
N PRO A 390 -39.41 -15.39 5.21
CA PRO A 390 -38.66 -14.57 4.26
C PRO A 390 -37.22 -14.38 4.74
N ILE A 391 -36.25 -14.72 3.90
CA ILE A 391 -34.82 -14.61 4.20
C ILE A 391 -34.23 -13.44 3.41
N GLY A 392 -33.84 -12.38 4.13
CA GLY A 392 -33.06 -11.25 3.61
C GLY A 392 -31.59 -11.32 4.04
N GLU A 393 -30.81 -10.29 3.69
CA GLU A 393 -29.39 -10.19 4.05
C GLU A 393 -29.19 -10.07 5.58
N ASP A 394 -30.11 -9.38 6.26
CA ASP A 394 -30.10 -9.11 7.70
C ASP A 394 -30.78 -10.20 8.54
N PHE A 395 -31.04 -11.38 7.96
CA PHE A 395 -31.70 -12.46 8.68
C PHE A 395 -30.82 -13.01 9.82
N CYS A 396 -31.30 -12.85 11.07
CA CYS A 396 -30.60 -13.25 12.30
C CYS A 396 -30.98 -14.62 12.85
N GLY A 397 -31.43 -15.54 11.98
CA GLY A 397 -31.69 -16.93 12.38
C GLY A 397 -32.99 -17.12 13.16
N ILE A 398 -33.42 -18.38 13.24
CA ILE A 398 -34.51 -18.85 14.11
C ILE A 398 -34.12 -20.24 14.64
N ASN A 399 -34.90 -20.80 15.56
CA ASN A 399 -34.67 -22.14 16.14
C ASN A 399 -34.77 -23.33 15.15
N VAL A 400 -34.96 -23.07 13.84
CA VAL A 400 -35.03 -24.07 12.77
C VAL A 400 -33.79 -23.95 11.88
N ASN A 401 -33.25 -25.09 11.44
CA ASN A 401 -32.05 -25.17 10.59
C ASN A 401 -30.79 -24.53 11.20
N THR A 402 -30.70 -24.47 12.54
CA THR A 402 -29.57 -23.89 13.26
C THR A 402 -28.79 -24.94 14.07
N PRO A 403 -27.45 -24.83 14.19
CA PRO A 403 -26.56 -23.98 13.38
C PRO A 403 -26.49 -24.43 11.92
N LEU A 404 -26.08 -23.56 10.98
CA LEU A 404 -26.10 -23.88 9.53
C LEU A 404 -24.71 -23.84 8.88
N GLY A 405 -24.29 -24.94 8.26
CA GLY A 405 -23.11 -25.01 7.38
C GLY A 405 -23.52 -24.93 5.92
N GLY A 406 -23.21 -23.82 5.26
CA GLY A 406 -23.42 -23.67 3.82
C GLY A 406 -22.38 -24.42 3.00
N GLU A 407 -22.81 -25.06 1.92
CA GLU A 407 -21.93 -25.79 0.99
C GLU A 407 -21.37 -24.89 -0.11
N GLN A 408 -22.11 -23.84 -0.50
CA GLN A 408 -21.68 -22.93 -1.58
C GLN A 408 -20.60 -21.97 -1.05
N PRO A 409 -19.37 -22.02 -1.61
CA PRO A 409 -18.28 -21.17 -1.16
C PRO A 409 -18.47 -19.72 -1.60
N ILE A 410 -17.83 -18.80 -0.89
CA ILE A 410 -17.47 -17.50 -1.47
C ILE A 410 -16.14 -17.63 -2.20
N GLU A 411 -16.13 -17.33 -3.50
CA GLU A 411 -14.98 -17.51 -4.37
C GLU A 411 -14.33 -16.18 -4.74
N ALA A 412 -13.00 -16.16 -4.79
CA ALA A 412 -12.23 -15.07 -5.40
C ALA A 412 -11.04 -15.62 -6.20
N VAL A 413 -10.64 -14.83 -7.20
CA VAL A 413 -9.46 -15.08 -8.02
C VAL A 413 -8.25 -14.39 -7.37
N THR A 414 -7.10 -15.06 -7.38
CA THR A 414 -5.84 -14.49 -6.90
C THR A 414 -5.46 -13.24 -7.67
N ILE A 415 -5.21 -12.11 -6.99
CA ILE A 415 -4.74 -10.87 -7.62
C ILE A 415 -3.21 -10.73 -7.62
N LEU A 416 -2.53 -11.39 -6.68
CA LEU A 416 -1.08 -11.53 -6.62
C LEU A 416 -0.69 -12.89 -6.03
N ASN A 417 0.43 -13.43 -6.52
CA ASN A 417 1.01 -14.68 -6.05
C ASN A 417 2.45 -14.46 -5.62
N TYR A 418 2.86 -15.14 -4.55
CA TYR A 418 4.20 -15.10 -3.98
C TYR A 418 4.77 -16.50 -3.83
N SER A 419 6.08 -16.66 -4.08
CA SER A 419 6.84 -17.88 -3.82
C SER A 419 7.38 -17.97 -2.39
N VAL A 420 6.84 -17.15 -1.49
CA VAL A 420 7.18 -17.06 -0.06
C VAL A 420 5.84 -16.98 0.69
N ARG A 421 5.80 -17.48 1.92
CA ARG A 421 4.58 -17.41 2.72
C ARG A 421 4.30 -15.98 3.19
N SER A 422 3.09 -15.51 2.88
CA SER A 422 2.54 -14.29 3.43
C SER A 422 1.90 -14.57 4.78
N THR A 423 2.22 -13.77 5.79
CA THR A 423 1.83 -14.02 7.20
C THR A 423 0.99 -12.91 7.81
N ALA A 424 0.91 -11.76 7.14
CA ALA A 424 0.16 -10.61 7.61
C ALA A 424 -0.39 -9.79 6.44
N VAL A 425 -1.49 -9.09 6.66
CA VAL A 425 -2.08 -8.18 5.67
C VAL A 425 -2.72 -6.98 6.37
N ALA A 426 -2.56 -5.79 5.79
CA ALA A 426 -3.28 -4.58 6.16
C ALA A 426 -3.61 -3.78 4.90
N ALA A 427 -4.66 -2.96 4.93
CA ALA A 427 -5.05 -2.15 3.79
C ALA A 427 -5.44 -0.73 4.18
N THR A 428 -5.28 0.20 3.26
CA THR A 428 -5.72 1.59 3.37
C THR A 428 -6.06 2.16 1.99
N SER A 429 -6.67 3.34 1.96
CA SER A 429 -7.04 4.04 0.74
C SER A 429 -6.43 5.43 0.70
N THR A 430 -5.89 5.83 -0.44
CA THR A 430 -5.43 7.21 -0.70
C THR A 430 -6.55 8.09 -1.30
N GLY A 431 -7.79 7.62 -1.26
CA GLY A 431 -8.95 8.19 -1.94
C GLY A 431 -9.25 7.42 -3.22
N ASP A 432 -8.40 7.59 -4.23
CA ASP A 432 -8.62 6.95 -5.54
C ASP A 432 -8.10 5.49 -5.56
N TYR A 433 -7.02 5.23 -4.84
CA TYR A 433 -6.29 3.96 -4.87
C TYR A 433 -6.43 3.17 -3.57
N THR A 434 -6.43 1.85 -3.69
CA THR A 434 -6.32 0.93 -2.55
C THR A 434 -4.88 0.47 -2.41
N VAL A 435 -4.30 0.60 -1.22
CA VAL A 435 -2.95 0.13 -0.90
C VAL A 435 -3.04 -1.01 0.10
N VAL A 436 -2.37 -2.12 -0.22
CA VAL A 436 -2.27 -3.30 0.63
C VAL A 436 -0.81 -3.49 1.05
N PHE A 437 -0.61 -3.72 2.33
CA PHE A 437 0.67 -4.08 2.94
C PHE A 437 0.64 -5.56 3.27
N ILE A 438 1.67 -6.30 2.87
CA ILE A 438 1.77 -7.74 3.11
C ILE A 438 3.07 -8.03 3.87
N GLY A 439 2.94 -8.63 5.06
CA GLY A 439 4.07 -9.15 5.81
C GLY A 439 4.44 -10.56 5.36
N THR A 440 5.74 -10.87 5.29
CA THR A 440 6.24 -12.20 4.89
C THR A 440 6.88 -12.93 6.06
N GLU A 441 7.03 -14.25 5.91
CA GLU A 441 7.79 -15.07 6.86
C GLU A 441 9.29 -14.74 6.90
N THR A 442 9.80 -14.06 5.87
CA THR A 442 11.21 -13.67 5.75
C THR A 442 11.51 -12.29 6.33
N GLY A 443 10.52 -11.59 6.92
CA GLY A 443 10.73 -10.30 7.56
C GLY A 443 10.63 -9.09 6.63
N HIS A 444 9.98 -9.28 5.49
CA HIS A 444 9.73 -8.23 4.51
C HIS A 444 8.29 -7.73 4.62
N LEU A 445 8.12 -6.46 4.24
CA LEU A 445 6.84 -5.81 4.07
C LEU A 445 6.70 -5.37 2.61
N LYS A 446 5.83 -6.05 1.86
CA LYS A 446 5.48 -5.69 0.48
C LYS A 446 4.44 -4.58 0.48
N LYS A 447 4.60 -3.62 -0.43
CA LYS A 447 3.64 -2.54 -0.71
C LYS A 447 3.01 -2.79 -2.07
N VAL A 448 1.68 -2.91 -2.09
CA VAL A 448 0.90 -3.29 -3.26
C VAL A 448 -0.18 -2.25 -3.51
N VAL A 449 -0.32 -1.81 -4.75
CA VAL A 449 -1.49 -1.04 -5.19
C VAL A 449 -2.47 -1.99 -5.87
N VAL A 450 -3.73 -1.97 -5.44
CA VAL A 450 -4.83 -2.75 -6.04
C VAL A 450 -5.64 -1.80 -6.90
N GLU A 451 -5.58 -1.99 -8.22
CA GLU A 451 -6.27 -1.13 -9.19
C GLU A 451 -7.66 -1.66 -9.50
N THR A 452 -7.83 -2.98 -9.56
CA THR A 452 -9.11 -3.67 -9.78
C THR A 452 -9.15 -4.96 -8.96
N SER A 453 -10.27 -5.66 -8.98
CA SER A 453 -10.44 -6.99 -8.38
C SER A 453 -9.63 -8.11 -9.05
N SER A 454 -8.88 -7.79 -10.11
CA SER A 454 -8.04 -8.72 -10.87
C SER A 454 -6.62 -8.22 -11.12
N ILE A 455 -6.33 -6.92 -10.89
CA ILE A 455 -5.06 -6.29 -11.20
C ILE A 455 -4.51 -5.60 -9.95
N ALA A 456 -3.32 -6.04 -9.55
CA ALA A 456 -2.54 -5.41 -8.49
C ALA A 456 -1.06 -5.37 -8.87
N ILE A 457 -0.35 -4.37 -8.36
CA ILE A 457 1.06 -4.10 -8.69
C ILE A 457 1.84 -3.95 -7.39
N GLU A 458 2.85 -4.80 -7.19
CA GLU A 458 3.88 -4.55 -6.16
C GLU A 458 4.78 -3.39 -6.61
N TYR A 459 4.85 -2.35 -5.79
CA TYR A 459 5.66 -1.16 -6.08
C TYR A 459 6.75 -0.91 -5.02
N GLY A 460 6.76 -1.67 -3.93
CA GLY A 460 7.77 -1.55 -2.88
C GLY A 460 7.96 -2.83 -2.09
N ASP A 461 9.19 -3.03 -1.62
CA ASP A 461 9.60 -4.11 -0.72
C ASP A 461 10.51 -3.52 0.37
N VAL A 462 10.03 -3.55 1.60
CA VAL A 462 10.76 -3.03 2.76
C VAL A 462 11.24 -4.20 3.60
N LYS A 463 12.55 -4.36 3.73
CA LYS A 463 13.16 -5.26 4.71
C LYS A 463 13.02 -4.64 6.10
N VAL A 464 12.13 -5.23 6.91
CA VAL A 464 11.79 -4.75 8.26
C VAL A 464 12.67 -5.42 9.30
N ASP A 465 12.78 -6.76 9.24
CA ASP A 465 13.56 -7.56 10.18
C ASP A 465 13.94 -8.90 9.55
N GLU A 466 15.03 -8.92 8.78
CA GLU A 466 15.41 -10.06 7.93
C GLU A 466 15.42 -11.40 8.67
N GLY A 467 14.72 -12.39 8.11
CA GLY A 467 14.65 -13.75 8.65
C GLY A 467 13.68 -13.92 9.82
N ALA A 468 13.03 -12.85 10.29
CA ALA A 468 12.01 -12.92 11.32
C ALA A 468 10.59 -12.84 10.72
N ILE A 469 9.70 -13.73 11.16
CA ILE A 469 8.32 -13.75 10.67
C ILE A 469 7.59 -12.46 11.07
N VAL A 470 6.96 -11.79 10.10
CA VAL A 470 6.06 -10.68 10.37
C VAL A 470 4.76 -11.21 10.98
N ASN A 471 4.38 -10.70 12.14
CA ASN A 471 3.16 -11.05 12.85
C ASN A 471 1.93 -10.49 12.13
N ALA A 472 0.79 -11.17 12.25
CA ALA A 472 -0.48 -10.79 11.64
C ALA A 472 -1.01 -9.42 12.08
N ASP A 473 -0.66 -8.97 13.30
CA ASP A 473 -1.09 -7.67 13.84
C ASP A 473 -0.31 -6.51 13.19
N LEU A 474 -0.85 -6.02 12.08
CA LEU A 474 -0.39 -4.83 11.37
C LEU A 474 -1.34 -3.65 11.60
N HIS A 475 -0.81 -2.55 12.13
CA HIS A 475 -1.62 -1.38 12.48
C HIS A 475 -1.08 -0.10 11.86
N LEU A 476 -1.98 0.67 11.24
CA LEU A 476 -1.68 2.02 10.81
C LEU A 476 -1.75 2.99 11.98
N ASP A 477 -0.94 4.05 11.93
CA ASP A 477 -1.12 5.20 12.82
C ASP A 477 -2.43 5.96 12.51
N GLN A 478 -2.81 6.90 13.38
CA GLN A 478 -4.08 7.61 13.29
C GLN A 478 -4.23 8.41 11.99
N LYS A 479 -3.12 8.79 11.36
CA LYS A 479 -3.09 9.56 10.11
C LYS A 479 -2.86 8.68 8.88
N ALA A 480 -2.75 7.36 9.06
CA ALA A 480 -2.34 6.40 8.04
C ALA A 480 -1.03 6.78 7.31
N MET A 481 -0.09 7.40 8.02
CA MET A 481 1.23 7.83 7.51
C MET A 481 2.36 6.86 7.89
N HIS A 482 2.15 6.07 8.93
CA HIS A 482 3.06 5.01 9.34
C HIS A 482 2.31 3.71 9.58
N LEU A 483 3.01 2.60 9.34
CA LEU A 483 2.58 1.26 9.68
C LEU A 483 3.47 0.73 10.79
N TYR A 484 2.87 0.23 11.87
CA TYR A 484 3.56 -0.53 12.90
C TYR A 484 3.59 -2.00 12.49
N VAL A 485 4.80 -2.51 12.32
CA VAL A 485 5.07 -3.89 11.89
C VAL A 485 5.75 -4.61 13.05
N MET A 486 5.14 -5.70 13.50
CA MET A 486 5.67 -6.51 14.60
C MET A 486 6.28 -7.80 14.06
N THR A 487 7.44 -8.17 14.60
CA THR A 487 8.02 -9.52 14.49
C THR A 487 8.11 -10.13 15.89
N GLU A 488 8.74 -11.28 16.02
CA GLU A 488 8.85 -11.98 17.30
C GLU A 488 9.52 -11.17 18.42
N ARG A 489 10.36 -10.20 18.10
CA ARG A 489 11.12 -9.43 19.10
C ARG A 489 11.22 -7.93 18.82
N ARG A 490 10.65 -7.46 17.71
CA ARG A 490 10.74 -6.07 17.28
C ARG A 490 9.37 -5.53 16.90
N VAL A 491 9.14 -4.26 17.23
CA VAL A 491 8.07 -3.46 16.63
C VAL A 491 8.76 -2.33 15.88
N SER A 492 8.48 -2.21 14.59
CA SER A 492 9.08 -1.23 13.69
C SER A 492 8.02 -0.27 13.15
N LYS A 493 8.27 1.03 13.25
CA LYS A 493 7.44 2.09 12.66
C LYS A 493 7.96 2.38 11.25
N VAL A 494 7.17 2.00 10.24
CA VAL A 494 7.54 2.06 8.82
C VAL A 494 6.75 3.15 8.13
N LYS A 495 7.40 3.99 7.32
CA LYS A 495 6.70 5.00 6.51
C LYS A 495 5.88 4.33 5.41
N VAL A 496 4.64 4.78 5.22
CA VAL A 496 3.82 4.31 4.10
C VAL A 496 4.37 4.82 2.76
N GLN A 497 4.92 6.04 2.74
CA GLN A 497 5.43 6.72 1.55
C GLN A 497 6.60 7.67 1.88
N GLU A 498 7.42 7.98 0.88
CA GLU A 498 8.47 9.00 0.98
C GLU A 498 8.66 9.74 -0.36
N CYS A 499 7.60 10.41 -0.84
CA CYS A 499 7.56 11.05 -2.17
C CYS A 499 8.69 12.08 -2.38
N LYS A 500 9.14 12.74 -1.32
CA LYS A 500 10.16 13.81 -1.36
C LYS A 500 11.54 13.33 -1.84
N LEU A 501 11.79 12.02 -1.86
CA LEU A 501 13.03 11.45 -2.41
C LEU A 501 13.12 11.66 -3.93
N TYR A 502 11.99 11.67 -4.64
CA TYR A 502 11.96 11.77 -6.08
C TYR A 502 11.98 13.23 -6.53
N LYS A 503 13.06 13.62 -7.24
CA LYS A 503 13.33 15.03 -7.59
C LYS A 503 12.82 15.44 -8.96
N THR A 504 12.52 14.48 -9.84
CA THR A 504 11.99 14.75 -11.17
C THR A 504 10.61 14.12 -11.34
N CYS A 505 9.81 14.66 -12.27
CA CYS A 505 8.49 14.12 -12.55
C CYS A 505 8.55 12.65 -12.96
N TRP A 506 9.47 12.28 -13.87
CA TRP A 506 9.59 10.90 -14.31
C TRP A 506 10.03 9.97 -13.17
N ASP A 507 10.97 10.39 -12.32
CA ASP A 507 11.36 9.60 -11.15
C ASP A 507 10.17 9.41 -10.19
N CYS A 508 9.31 10.42 -10.03
CA CYS A 508 8.12 10.35 -9.18
C CYS A 508 7.08 9.36 -9.74
N LEU A 509 6.69 9.54 -11.01
CA LEU A 509 5.61 8.78 -11.63
C LEU A 509 6.02 7.32 -11.94
N ASN A 510 7.28 7.06 -12.29
CA ASN A 510 7.75 5.70 -12.61
C ASN A 510 7.78 4.77 -11.40
N ARG A 511 7.75 5.31 -10.17
CA ARG A 511 7.68 4.49 -8.95
C ARG A 511 6.30 3.86 -8.76
N LYS A 512 5.27 4.37 -9.44
CA LYS A 512 3.89 3.90 -9.33
C LYS A 512 3.40 3.81 -7.89
N ASP A 513 3.93 4.69 -7.03
CA ASP A 513 3.52 4.79 -5.65
C ASP A 513 2.20 5.59 -5.60
N PRO A 514 1.07 4.98 -5.19
CA PRO A 514 -0.26 5.61 -5.19
C PRO A 514 -0.42 6.75 -4.20
N TYR A 515 0.54 6.95 -3.28
CA TYR A 515 0.58 8.16 -2.45
C TYR A 515 1.23 9.34 -3.18
N CYS A 516 2.08 9.06 -4.17
CA CYS A 516 2.94 10.06 -4.79
C CYS A 516 2.42 10.51 -6.15
N GLY A 517 2.50 11.82 -6.36
CA GLY A 517 2.26 12.44 -7.65
C GLY A 517 3.09 13.68 -7.81
N TRP A 518 3.14 14.17 -9.04
CA TRP A 518 3.93 15.33 -9.39
C TRP A 518 3.12 16.60 -9.25
N CYS A 519 3.51 17.48 -8.33
CA CYS A 519 2.92 18.81 -8.21
C CYS A 519 3.56 19.73 -9.26
N SER A 520 2.88 19.89 -10.40
CA SER A 520 3.43 20.45 -11.63
C SER A 520 4.05 21.83 -11.42
N LEU A 521 3.29 22.80 -10.89
CA LEU A 521 3.76 24.18 -10.73
C LEU A 521 4.79 24.37 -9.59
N GLU A 522 4.80 23.44 -8.62
CA GLU A 522 5.73 23.47 -7.49
C GLU A 522 7.00 22.62 -7.75
N ASN A 523 7.09 21.97 -8.92
CA ASN A 523 8.24 21.18 -9.36
C ASN A 523 8.73 20.17 -8.30
N LYS A 524 7.80 19.46 -7.65
CA LYS A 524 8.10 18.52 -6.56
C LYS A 524 7.21 17.29 -6.62
N CYS A 525 7.75 16.15 -6.20
CA CYS A 525 6.97 14.95 -5.93
C CYS A 525 6.39 15.04 -4.52
N SER A 526 5.07 14.92 -4.37
CA SER A 526 4.38 15.08 -3.09
C SER A 526 3.09 14.27 -3.00
N LEU A 527 2.54 14.22 -1.79
CA LEU A 527 1.15 13.85 -1.59
C LEU A 527 0.22 14.83 -2.31
N ARG A 528 -0.99 14.38 -2.63
CA ARG A 528 -2.04 15.22 -3.22
C ARG A 528 -2.45 16.36 -2.28
N SER A 529 -2.51 16.12 -0.97
CA SER A 529 -2.81 17.12 0.05
C SER A 529 -1.76 18.24 0.15
N ASP A 530 -0.52 17.94 -0.22
CA ASP A 530 0.62 18.84 -0.09
C ASP A 530 0.86 19.70 -1.34
N CYS A 531 -0.06 19.63 -2.31
CA CYS A 531 -0.03 20.37 -3.58
C CYS A 531 -1.20 21.36 -3.64
N GLN A 532 -0.90 22.65 -3.64
CA GLN A 532 -1.86 23.72 -3.29
C GLN A 532 -3.12 23.75 -4.17
N ASP A 533 -2.97 23.46 -5.47
CA ASP A 533 -4.05 23.56 -6.45
C ASP A 533 -4.52 22.19 -6.99
N ALA A 534 -4.15 21.10 -6.32
CA ALA A 534 -4.53 19.74 -6.71
C ALA A 534 -6.05 19.49 -6.78
N ALA A 535 -6.83 20.25 -5.99
CA ALA A 535 -8.29 20.17 -5.99
C ALA A 535 -8.94 21.03 -7.10
N LYS A 536 -8.24 22.03 -7.62
CA LYS A 536 -8.79 22.99 -8.61
C LYS A 536 -8.59 22.51 -10.04
N ASP A 537 -7.46 21.86 -10.32
CA ASP A 537 -7.12 21.35 -11.64
C ASP A 537 -6.38 20.01 -11.51
N PRO A 538 -6.89 18.93 -12.13
CA PRO A 538 -6.22 17.62 -12.17
C PRO A 538 -4.79 17.66 -12.73
N LEU A 539 -4.42 18.63 -13.56
CA LEU A 539 -3.06 18.78 -14.08
C LEU A 539 -2.10 19.41 -13.07
N SER A 540 -2.60 19.98 -11.98
CA SER A 540 -1.75 20.55 -10.92
C SER A 540 -1.04 19.46 -10.12
N TRP A 541 -1.72 18.31 -9.90
CA TRP A 541 -1.13 17.14 -9.26
C TRP A 541 -1.35 15.92 -10.16
N ILE A 542 -0.27 15.49 -10.78
CA ILE A 542 -0.29 14.44 -11.80
C ILE A 542 0.01 13.09 -11.12
N SER A 543 -0.92 12.14 -11.21
CA SER A 543 -0.69 10.77 -10.73
C SER A 543 0.05 9.92 -11.76
N TYR A 544 0.62 8.79 -11.30
CA TYR A 544 1.34 7.85 -12.17
C TYR A 544 0.46 7.25 -13.28
N LYS A 545 -0.87 7.18 -13.09
CA LYS A 545 -1.83 6.65 -14.09
C LYS A 545 -1.95 7.54 -15.32
N SER A 546 -1.70 8.85 -15.19
CA SER A 546 -1.71 9.75 -16.34
C SER A 546 -0.55 9.47 -17.31
N GLY A 547 0.58 8.98 -16.78
CA GLY A 547 1.78 8.64 -17.53
C GLY A 547 2.48 9.82 -18.23
N ARG A 548 2.09 11.08 -17.97
CA ARG A 548 2.62 12.24 -18.71
C ARG A 548 2.97 13.42 -17.81
N CYS A 549 4.22 13.83 -17.86
CA CYS A 549 4.72 15.01 -17.17
C CYS A 549 4.40 16.31 -17.92
N THR A 550 4.42 17.43 -17.21
CA THR A 550 4.43 18.76 -17.84
C THR A 550 5.78 18.97 -18.54
N THR A 551 5.76 19.17 -19.86
CA THR A 551 6.98 19.26 -20.67
C THR A 551 6.83 20.32 -21.77
N ILE A 552 7.96 20.97 -22.13
CA ILE A 552 8.01 21.83 -23.31
C ILE A 552 8.20 20.92 -24.53
N THR A 553 7.25 20.94 -25.46
CA THR A 553 7.28 20.10 -26.67
C THR A 553 7.92 20.81 -27.85
N SER A 554 7.80 22.14 -27.94
CA SER A 554 8.48 22.93 -28.96
C SER A 554 8.68 24.39 -28.52
N VAL A 555 9.68 25.03 -29.13
CA VAL A 555 9.97 26.47 -28.97
C VAL A 555 10.10 27.08 -30.36
N THR A 556 9.34 28.13 -30.65
CA THR A 556 9.34 28.78 -31.96
C THR A 556 9.58 30.30 -31.84
N PRO A 557 10.65 30.84 -32.45
CA PRO A 557 11.79 30.11 -33.02
C PRO A 557 12.59 29.38 -31.93
N ASN A 558 13.34 28.33 -32.31
CA ASN A 558 14.16 27.53 -31.38
C ASN A 558 15.55 28.14 -31.11
N GLN A 559 15.95 29.13 -31.90
CA GLN A 559 17.22 29.84 -31.79
C GLN A 559 17.05 31.30 -32.24
N LEU A 560 17.91 32.19 -31.75
CA LEU A 560 17.80 33.62 -32.04
C LEU A 560 19.17 34.30 -32.11
N GLN A 561 19.30 35.27 -33.02
CA GLN A 561 20.47 36.14 -33.06
C GLN A 561 20.53 36.98 -31.77
N ARG A 562 21.68 36.99 -31.08
CA ARG A 562 21.90 37.66 -29.78
C ARG A 562 21.56 39.16 -29.78
N THR A 563 21.70 39.83 -30.92
CA THR A 563 21.41 41.27 -31.09
C THR A 563 19.94 41.57 -31.41
N THR A 564 19.07 40.56 -31.43
CA THR A 564 17.65 40.71 -31.75
C THR A 564 16.79 40.34 -30.55
N ALA A 565 15.63 40.98 -30.42
CA ALA A 565 14.63 40.65 -29.42
C ALA A 565 13.37 40.12 -30.11
N ARG A 566 12.79 39.05 -29.58
CA ARG A 566 11.59 38.42 -30.13
C ARG A 566 10.74 37.78 -29.02
N THR A 567 9.46 37.61 -29.27
CA THR A 567 8.61 36.75 -28.46
C THR A 567 8.73 35.32 -28.96
N LEU A 568 9.13 34.41 -28.07
CA LEU A 568 9.23 32.97 -28.30
C LEU A 568 7.90 32.30 -27.93
N ASP A 569 7.42 31.42 -28.78
CA ASP A 569 6.23 30.64 -28.53
C ASP A 569 6.62 29.24 -28.04
N LEU A 570 6.33 28.96 -26.78
CA LEU A 570 6.59 27.67 -26.14
C LEU A 570 5.29 26.87 -26.09
N ALA A 571 5.28 25.71 -26.75
CA ALA A 571 4.22 24.71 -26.58
C ALA A 571 4.53 23.86 -25.34
N ILE A 572 3.60 23.79 -24.39
CA ILE A 572 3.75 23.05 -23.13
C ILE A 572 2.59 22.08 -22.98
N GLU A 573 2.90 20.78 -22.96
CA GLU A 573 1.91 19.74 -22.67
C GLU A 573 1.63 19.66 -21.17
N ASN A 574 0.39 19.33 -20.79
CA ASN A 574 -0.04 19.17 -19.38
C ASN A 574 0.22 20.41 -18.51
N LEU A 575 0.11 21.61 -19.09
CA LEU A 575 0.16 22.87 -18.35
C LEU A 575 -1.17 23.08 -17.61
N PRO A 576 -1.18 23.30 -16.29
CA PRO A 576 -2.40 23.60 -15.55
C PRO A 576 -3.12 24.85 -16.07
N LYS A 577 -4.45 24.76 -16.14
CA LYS A 577 -5.39 25.80 -16.58
C LYS A 577 -5.65 26.88 -15.53
N LEU A 578 -4.88 26.91 -14.44
CA LEU A 578 -5.03 27.88 -13.36
C LEU A 578 -4.71 29.32 -13.81
N PRO A 579 -5.43 30.33 -13.29
CA PRO A 579 -5.09 31.72 -13.47
C PRO A 579 -3.78 32.01 -12.71
N GLY A 580 -2.78 32.53 -13.40
CA GLY A 580 -1.48 32.84 -12.81
C GLY A 580 -0.61 33.60 -13.80
N GLN A 581 0.23 34.49 -13.27
CA GLN A 581 1.29 35.13 -14.06
C GLN A 581 2.49 34.19 -14.08
N PHE A 582 2.99 33.92 -15.28
CA PHE A 582 4.20 33.13 -15.48
C PHE A 582 5.34 34.08 -15.85
N LEU A 583 6.56 33.67 -15.52
CA LEU A 583 7.79 34.33 -15.94
C LEU A 583 8.63 33.33 -16.74
N CYS A 584 9.32 33.84 -17.75
CA CYS A 584 10.33 33.07 -18.47
C CYS A 584 11.71 33.44 -17.94
N ALA A 585 12.52 32.44 -17.63
CA ALA A 585 13.84 32.61 -17.09
C ALA A 585 14.89 32.00 -18.03
N PHE A 586 15.83 32.83 -18.45
CA PHE A 586 16.96 32.47 -19.30
C PHE A 586 18.21 32.45 -18.43
N THR A 587 18.68 31.24 -18.09
CA THR A 587 19.86 31.05 -17.24
C THR A 587 21.07 30.69 -18.09
N ILE A 588 22.13 31.49 -18.02
CA ILE A 588 23.38 31.31 -18.77
C ILE A 588 24.53 31.37 -17.76
N GLY A 589 25.20 30.23 -17.53
CA GLY A 589 26.11 30.10 -16.38
C GLY A 589 25.36 30.36 -15.08
N ASP A 590 25.89 31.28 -14.25
CA ASP A 590 25.29 31.66 -12.96
C ASP A 590 24.31 32.85 -13.07
N LYS A 591 24.10 33.40 -14.27
CA LYS A 591 23.24 34.57 -14.49
C LYS A 591 21.87 34.15 -15.01
N THR A 592 20.82 34.50 -14.28
CA THR A 592 19.43 34.31 -14.69
C THR A 592 18.79 35.64 -15.05
N LEU A 593 18.23 35.73 -16.26
CA LEU A 593 17.45 36.87 -16.74
C LEU A 593 15.97 36.49 -16.85
N THR A 594 15.09 37.23 -16.20
CA THR A 594 13.65 36.96 -16.19
C THR A 594 12.88 37.96 -17.05
N THR A 595 11.84 37.47 -17.73
CA THR A 595 10.91 38.27 -18.55
C THR A 595 9.48 37.83 -18.30
N GLU A 596 8.52 38.71 -18.59
CA GLU A 596 7.10 38.38 -18.50
C GLU A 596 6.73 37.30 -19.52
N ALA A 597 5.85 36.38 -19.10
CA ALA A 597 5.27 35.37 -19.96
C ALA A 597 3.77 35.62 -20.18
N VAL A 598 3.33 35.51 -21.41
CA VAL A 598 1.92 35.62 -21.79
C VAL A 598 1.33 34.23 -21.93
N LYS A 599 0.37 33.86 -21.09
CA LYS A 599 -0.29 32.55 -21.18
C LYS A 599 -1.02 32.41 -22.52
N LYS A 600 -0.80 31.29 -23.21
CA LYS A 600 -1.49 30.91 -24.45
C LYS A 600 -2.33 29.64 -24.20
N THR A 601 -3.15 29.28 -25.18
CA THR A 601 -4.03 28.10 -25.09
C THR A 601 -3.28 26.80 -24.80
N ASN A 602 -2.11 26.60 -25.44
CA ASN A 602 -1.29 25.39 -25.32
C ASN A 602 0.15 25.68 -24.86
N GLY A 603 0.36 26.69 -24.02
CA GLY A 603 1.69 27.01 -23.49
C GLY A 603 1.85 28.47 -23.11
N VAL A 604 3.01 29.05 -23.39
CA VAL A 604 3.34 30.44 -23.02
C VAL A 604 4.13 31.15 -24.12
N GLY A 605 3.88 32.45 -24.29
CA GLY A 605 4.72 33.36 -25.07
C GLY A 605 5.74 34.04 -24.16
N CYS A 606 7.03 33.81 -24.40
CA CYS A 606 8.13 34.38 -23.62
C CYS A 606 8.82 35.51 -24.39
N ILE A 607 8.86 36.71 -23.83
CA ILE A 607 9.69 37.78 -24.42
C ILE A 607 11.17 37.47 -24.14
N THR A 608 12.06 37.58 -25.13
CA THR A 608 13.51 37.39 -24.87
C THR A 608 14.07 38.53 -24.01
N PRO A 609 15.12 38.27 -23.19
CA PRO A 609 15.77 39.32 -22.41
C PRO A 609 16.32 40.43 -23.30
N ARG A 610 16.51 41.62 -22.72
CA ARG A 610 17.16 42.70 -23.46
C ARG A 610 18.61 42.32 -23.81
N THR A 611 19.01 42.68 -25.01
CA THR A 611 20.27 42.23 -25.63
C THR A 611 21.51 42.76 -24.93
N ASP A 612 21.40 43.91 -24.25
CA ASP A 612 22.43 44.53 -23.42
C ASP A 612 22.75 43.75 -22.14
N PHE A 613 21.82 42.92 -21.65
CA PHE A 613 22.04 42.08 -20.47
C PHE A 613 22.57 40.68 -20.80
N LEU A 614 22.55 40.28 -22.07
CA LEU A 614 23.07 38.98 -22.51
C LEU A 614 24.61 38.98 -22.42
N PRO A 615 25.22 37.91 -21.88
CA PRO A 615 26.68 37.81 -21.83
C PRO A 615 27.27 37.75 -23.24
N SER A 616 28.52 38.17 -23.38
CA SER A 616 29.27 38.05 -24.63
C SER A 616 29.56 36.58 -24.95
N ILE A 617 29.61 36.24 -26.22
CA ILE A 617 29.98 34.90 -26.67
C ILE A 617 31.49 34.71 -26.44
N PRO A 618 31.94 33.60 -25.82
CA PRO A 618 33.36 33.32 -25.61
C PRO A 618 34.15 33.31 -26.91
N ALA A 619 35.43 33.72 -26.85
CA ALA A 619 36.31 33.71 -28.02
C ALA A 619 36.43 32.30 -28.62
N GLY A 620 36.24 32.18 -29.93
CA GLY A 620 36.23 30.90 -30.64
C GLY A 620 34.88 30.16 -30.62
N GLN A 621 33.85 30.70 -29.98
CA GLN A 621 32.47 30.20 -30.04
C GLN A 621 31.58 31.13 -30.86
N HIS A 622 30.49 30.58 -31.40
CA HIS A 622 29.52 31.30 -32.23
C HIS A 622 28.11 31.39 -31.62
N ASN A 623 27.91 30.71 -30.48
CA ASN A 623 26.65 30.71 -29.75
C ASN A 623 26.89 30.66 -28.23
N ILE A 624 25.85 31.00 -27.49
CA ILE A 624 25.70 30.73 -26.07
C ILE A 624 24.39 29.98 -25.87
N THR A 625 24.43 28.94 -25.03
CA THR A 625 23.25 28.16 -24.70
C THR A 625 22.68 28.62 -23.36
N ALA A 626 21.41 29.03 -23.38
CA ALA A 626 20.63 29.35 -22.20
C ALA A 626 19.76 28.15 -21.79
N LYS A 627 19.68 27.90 -20.49
CA LYS A 627 18.59 27.10 -19.91
C LYS A 627 17.35 27.99 -19.86
N LEU A 628 16.44 27.79 -20.82
CA LEU A 628 15.14 28.44 -20.84
C LEU A 628 14.20 27.66 -19.92
N SER A 629 13.50 28.38 -19.05
CA SER A 629 12.56 27.79 -18.10
C SER A 629 11.34 28.67 -17.91
N VAL A 630 10.24 28.06 -17.50
CA VAL A 630 9.02 28.77 -17.11
C VAL A 630 8.81 28.54 -15.62
N ARG A 631 8.52 29.63 -14.90
CA ARG A 631 8.26 29.62 -13.46
C ARG A 631 7.00 30.41 -13.12
N SER A 632 6.35 30.05 -12.02
CA SER A 632 5.34 30.90 -11.39
C SER A 632 6.02 32.08 -10.69
N THR A 633 5.36 33.23 -10.56
CA THR A 633 5.96 34.46 -9.99
C THR A 633 6.68 34.25 -8.65
N ASN A 634 6.11 33.39 -7.78
CA ASN A 634 6.68 33.04 -6.47
C ASN A 634 7.07 31.56 -6.36
N GLY A 635 7.24 30.87 -7.49
CA GLY A 635 7.48 29.43 -7.55
C GLY A 635 8.80 29.06 -8.22
N PRO A 636 9.15 27.76 -8.20
CA PRO A 636 10.33 27.26 -8.89
C PRO A 636 10.14 27.22 -10.42
N ASP A 637 11.24 26.98 -11.14
CA ASP A 637 11.19 26.55 -12.54
C ASP A 637 10.49 25.20 -12.63
N PHE A 638 9.36 25.11 -13.33
CA PHE A 638 8.59 23.86 -13.43
C PHE A 638 8.74 23.13 -14.76
N VAL A 639 9.17 23.83 -15.81
CA VAL A 639 9.60 23.22 -17.07
C VAL A 639 10.85 23.92 -17.58
N THR A 640 11.70 23.16 -18.27
CA THR A 640 12.94 23.68 -18.82
C THR A 640 13.30 23.04 -20.15
N THR A 641 13.98 23.80 -21.00
CA THR A 641 14.55 23.37 -22.27
C THR A 641 15.83 24.15 -22.57
N ARG A 642 16.56 23.76 -23.61
CA ARG A 642 17.74 24.49 -24.09
C ARG A 642 17.30 25.49 -25.16
N PHE A 643 17.83 26.70 -25.08
CA PHE A 643 17.61 27.75 -26.06
C PHE A 643 18.95 28.40 -26.44
N MET A 644 19.18 28.65 -27.73
CA MET A 644 20.48 29.10 -28.22
C MET A 644 20.40 30.55 -28.72
N PHE A 645 21.31 31.38 -28.21
CA PHE A 645 21.59 32.69 -28.80
C PHE A 645 22.87 32.60 -29.62
N PHE A 646 22.79 32.85 -30.93
CA PHE A 646 23.95 32.85 -31.82
C PHE A 646 24.32 34.27 -32.25
N ASP A 647 25.53 34.47 -32.78
CA ASP A 647 25.92 35.75 -33.36
C ASP A 647 26.67 35.54 -34.67
N CYS A 648 26.01 35.80 -35.80
CA CYS A 648 26.60 35.63 -37.13
C CYS A 648 27.90 36.44 -37.30
N ASN A 649 28.03 37.59 -36.63
CA ASN A 649 29.21 38.45 -36.78
C ASN A 649 30.50 37.81 -36.22
N THR A 650 30.39 36.68 -35.50
CA THR A 650 31.55 35.95 -34.95
C THR A 650 32.23 35.06 -35.99
N TYR A 651 31.60 34.79 -37.13
CA TYR A 651 32.21 34.03 -38.22
C TYR A 651 33.13 34.92 -39.06
N SER A 652 34.38 34.51 -39.22
CA SER A 652 35.40 35.26 -39.96
C SER A 652 35.65 34.76 -41.38
N SER A 653 34.92 33.75 -41.85
CA SER A 653 35.07 33.23 -43.21
C SER A 653 33.71 32.85 -43.80
N CYS A 654 33.57 33.01 -45.12
CA CYS A 654 32.37 32.64 -45.84
C CYS A 654 31.98 31.18 -45.58
N THR A 655 32.93 30.26 -45.74
CA THR A 655 32.68 28.83 -45.57
C THR A 655 32.14 28.49 -44.18
N GLN A 656 32.72 29.05 -43.11
CA GLN A 656 32.22 28.82 -41.74
C GLN A 656 30.84 29.43 -41.51
N CYS A 657 30.59 30.64 -42.04
CA CYS A 657 29.31 31.34 -41.91
C CYS A 657 28.17 30.55 -42.56
N VAL A 658 28.32 30.19 -43.84
CA VAL A 658 27.23 29.61 -44.64
C VAL A 658 27.06 28.11 -44.41
N SER A 659 28.07 27.45 -43.83
CA SER A 659 27.98 26.07 -43.34
C SER A 659 27.52 25.97 -41.88
N SER A 660 27.24 27.10 -41.21
CA SER A 660 26.81 27.06 -39.82
C SER A 660 25.40 26.48 -39.64
N ASP A 661 25.14 25.92 -38.47
CA ASP A 661 23.81 25.46 -38.06
C ASP A 661 22.82 26.62 -37.81
N PHE A 662 23.28 27.87 -37.96
CA PHE A 662 22.50 29.07 -37.73
C PHE A 662 22.12 29.74 -39.06
N PRO A 663 20.98 30.45 -39.13
CA PRO A 663 20.52 31.14 -40.33
C PRO A 663 21.34 32.42 -40.56
N CYS A 664 22.61 32.24 -40.91
CA CYS A 664 23.56 33.29 -41.21
C CYS A 664 23.88 33.31 -42.70
N ASP A 665 24.05 34.51 -43.25
CA ASP A 665 24.39 34.74 -44.65
C ASP A 665 25.69 35.53 -44.77
N TRP A 666 26.39 35.37 -45.88
CA TRP A 666 27.66 36.04 -46.13
C TRP A 666 27.52 37.12 -47.20
N CYS A 667 27.99 38.33 -46.90
CA CYS A 667 28.18 39.39 -47.89
C CYS A 667 29.60 39.29 -48.45
N VAL A 668 29.76 39.00 -49.74
CA VAL A 668 31.06 38.71 -50.36
C VAL A 668 31.94 39.97 -50.41
N ASP A 669 31.40 41.09 -50.89
CA ASP A 669 32.14 42.34 -51.04
C ASP A 669 32.40 43.00 -49.67
N GLY A 670 31.45 42.86 -48.75
CA GLY A 670 31.54 43.36 -47.38
C GLY A 670 32.38 42.52 -46.42
N ASP A 671 32.92 41.39 -46.88
CA ASP A 671 33.76 40.40 -46.16
C ASP A 671 33.23 40.10 -44.74
N ARG A 672 31.92 39.83 -44.64
CA ARG A 672 31.27 39.66 -43.32
C ARG A 672 30.11 38.69 -43.35
N CYS A 673 29.96 37.99 -42.24
CA CYS A 673 28.79 37.17 -41.94
C CYS A 673 27.72 38.01 -41.22
N THR A 674 26.46 37.88 -41.60
CA THR A 674 25.35 38.69 -41.06
C THR A 674 24.06 37.89 -40.95
N HIS A 675 23.21 38.29 -40.01
CA HIS A 675 21.82 37.83 -39.91
C HIS A 675 20.82 38.78 -40.60
N ASN A 676 21.27 40.00 -40.95
CA ASN A 676 20.45 41.05 -41.54
C ASN A 676 21.03 41.45 -42.89
N THR A 677 20.63 40.72 -43.92
CA THR A 677 21.10 40.89 -45.31
C THR A 677 20.62 42.20 -45.91
N ALA A 678 19.40 42.64 -45.58
CA ALA A 678 18.81 43.87 -46.10
C ALA A 678 19.62 45.13 -45.70
N LEU A 679 20.19 45.12 -44.51
CA LEU A 679 21.02 46.23 -44.01
C LEU A 679 22.49 46.08 -44.43
N ASN A 680 23.06 44.88 -44.24
CA ASN A 680 24.50 44.69 -44.30
C ASN A 680 25.03 44.25 -45.67
N CYS A 681 24.18 43.67 -46.53
CA CYS A 681 24.56 43.18 -47.86
C CYS A 681 23.85 43.97 -48.98
N ARG A 682 23.48 45.23 -48.74
CA ARG A 682 22.78 46.04 -49.77
C ARG A 682 23.71 46.31 -50.95
N ASN A 683 23.31 45.86 -52.14
CA ASN A 683 24.12 45.87 -53.37
C ASN A 683 25.37 44.98 -53.33
N ASP A 684 25.41 43.99 -52.44
CA ASP A 684 26.49 43.02 -52.33
C ASP A 684 26.08 41.67 -52.95
N ILE A 685 27.05 40.83 -53.31
CA ILE A 685 26.81 39.44 -53.66
C ILE A 685 26.51 38.66 -52.38
N LEU A 686 25.27 38.16 -52.26
CA LEU A 686 24.83 37.34 -51.14
C LEU A 686 25.12 35.86 -51.38
N VAL A 687 25.78 35.21 -50.43
CA VAL A 687 25.82 33.75 -50.31
C VAL A 687 24.98 33.35 -49.10
N THR A 688 23.89 32.62 -49.33
CA THR A 688 22.98 32.25 -48.26
C THR A 688 23.47 31.01 -47.51
N GLY A 689 23.25 30.99 -46.20
CA GLY A 689 23.55 29.82 -45.38
C GLY A 689 22.66 28.63 -45.71
N ILE A 690 23.17 27.42 -45.45
CA ILE A 690 22.40 26.17 -45.61
C ILE A 690 21.22 26.07 -44.64
N SER A 691 21.30 26.75 -43.49
CA SER A 691 20.30 26.75 -42.43
C SER A 691 19.23 27.85 -42.59
N GLN A 692 19.30 28.65 -43.67
CA GLN A 692 18.29 29.64 -44.03
C GLN A 692 17.07 28.98 -44.69
N VAL A 693 15.87 29.46 -44.36
CA VAL A 693 14.61 28.91 -44.90
C VAL A 693 14.10 29.84 -45.99
N GLY A 694 14.27 29.44 -47.25
CA GLY A 694 13.76 30.16 -48.41
C GLY A 694 14.46 29.77 -49.71
N PRO A 695 13.91 30.13 -50.87
CA PRO A 695 14.55 29.90 -52.15
C PRO A 695 15.78 30.82 -52.30
N SER A 696 16.95 30.23 -52.53
CA SER A 696 18.18 30.95 -52.84
C SER A 696 18.93 30.26 -53.98
N TYR A 697 19.43 31.08 -54.92
CA TYR A 697 20.22 30.61 -56.07
C TYR A 697 21.69 30.33 -55.69
N ARG A 698 22.21 30.95 -54.62
CA ARG A 698 23.60 30.81 -54.15
C ARG A 698 23.61 30.39 -52.68
N SER A 699 23.31 29.12 -52.42
CA SER A 699 23.22 28.59 -51.07
C SER A 699 24.30 27.56 -50.76
N GLY A 700 25.04 27.77 -49.66
CA GLY A 700 26.05 26.86 -49.17
C GLY A 700 27.50 27.18 -49.55
N PRO A 701 28.47 26.44 -48.96
CA PRO A 701 29.89 26.78 -48.98
C PRO A 701 30.54 26.73 -50.36
N GLN A 702 29.95 26.00 -51.31
CA GLN A 702 30.44 25.91 -52.69
C GLN A 702 30.35 27.23 -53.47
N PHE A 703 29.55 28.18 -52.98
CA PHE A 703 29.43 29.52 -53.56
C PHE A 703 30.34 30.55 -52.89
N CYS A 704 31.14 30.14 -51.90
CA CYS A 704 32.14 31.00 -51.29
C CYS A 704 33.35 31.20 -52.20
N SER A 705 33.94 32.39 -52.14
CA SER A 705 35.22 32.69 -52.75
C SER A 705 36.29 31.72 -52.22
N SER A 706 36.87 30.94 -53.12
CA SER A 706 37.91 29.96 -52.79
C SER A 706 39.03 30.01 -53.83
N ILE A 707 40.25 29.73 -53.38
CA ILE A 707 41.41 29.57 -54.26
C ILE A 707 41.49 28.10 -54.63
N ILE A 708 41.19 27.77 -55.88
CA ILE A 708 41.29 26.40 -56.38
C ILE A 708 42.78 26.12 -56.64
N GLY A 709 43.37 25.21 -55.86
CA GLY A 709 44.73 24.74 -56.11
C GLY A 709 44.80 24.02 -57.45
N THR A 710 45.61 24.53 -58.38
CA THR A 710 45.87 23.87 -59.66
C THR A 710 46.60 22.55 -59.43
N SER A 711 46.00 21.44 -59.85
CA SER A 711 46.61 20.11 -59.81
C SER A 711 47.67 19.96 -60.90
N SER A 712 48.83 20.61 -60.73
CA SER A 712 50.09 20.25 -61.39
C SER A 712 51.25 21.16 -60.94
N GLY A 713 51.95 20.80 -59.87
CA GLY A 713 53.35 21.19 -59.64
C GLY A 713 53.76 22.67 -59.68
N SER A 714 52.82 23.63 -59.66
CA SER A 714 53.13 25.05 -59.67
C SER A 714 53.68 25.49 -58.31
N ARG A 715 54.84 26.14 -58.32
CA ARG A 715 55.48 26.78 -57.14
C ARG A 715 55.04 28.23 -56.96
N GLU A 716 54.02 28.69 -57.68
CA GLU A 716 53.59 30.09 -57.62
C GLU A 716 52.43 30.28 -56.66
N ILE A 717 52.60 31.22 -55.73
CA ILE A 717 51.58 31.68 -54.81
C ILE A 717 51.04 33.00 -55.36
N LEU A 718 49.74 33.04 -55.69
CA LEU A 718 49.06 34.29 -56.01
C LEU A 718 48.73 35.03 -54.70
N VAL A 719 49.22 36.27 -54.57
CA VAL A 719 48.97 37.15 -53.41
C VAL A 719 48.19 38.37 -53.89
N ALA A 720 47.28 38.88 -53.05
CA ALA A 720 46.47 40.06 -53.36
C ALA A 720 47.37 41.28 -53.66
N ASP A 721 46.95 42.09 -54.63
CA ASP A 721 47.66 43.30 -55.03
C ASP A 721 47.90 44.21 -53.80
N ASN A 722 49.15 44.69 -53.65
CA ASN A 722 49.73 45.37 -52.48
C ASN A 722 50.12 44.56 -51.22
N SER A 723 50.17 43.22 -51.26
CA SER A 723 50.77 42.45 -50.15
C SER A 723 52.22 42.02 -50.41
N LYS A 724 53.14 42.35 -49.48
CA LYS A 724 54.55 41.89 -49.50
C LYS A 724 54.85 41.06 -48.25
N LYS A 725 55.29 39.81 -48.44
CA LYS A 725 55.77 38.94 -47.36
C LYS A 725 57.04 38.20 -47.80
N ALA A 726 58.06 38.16 -46.95
CA ALA A 726 59.28 37.40 -47.20
C ALA A 726 59.05 35.91 -46.92
N VAL A 727 59.38 35.06 -47.89
CA VAL A 727 59.31 33.59 -47.76
C VAL A 727 60.59 33.13 -47.04
N ARG A 728 60.44 32.30 -46.00
CA ARG A 728 61.56 31.61 -45.35
C ARG A 728 61.44 30.11 -45.55
#